data_AF-A0A3P5XZQ5-F1
#
_entry.id   AF-A0A3P5XZQ5-F1
#
_cell.length_a   1.000
_cell.length_b   1.000
_cell.length_c   1.000
_cell.angle_alpha   90.00
_cell.angle_beta   90.00
_cell.angle_gamma   90.00
#
_symmetry.space_group_name_H-M   'P 1'
#
loop_
_entity.id
_entity.type
_entity.pdbx_description
1 polymer ?
#
loop_
_entity_poly.entity_id
_entity_poly.type
_entity_poly.pdbx_seq_one_letter_code
_entity_poly.pdbx_strand_id
1 'polypeptide(L)'
;MSKIKTKNRPLKVLMAGAVALTPVLAVGVNADKASAATGYASIDALIADLNTAYDKLSDADQGHLVAAQNQINGALAENAWEDNINSLLKDQNNDNARTVVKELVKLLASSHSVIGLENAFKEFDKNVSDDNLKNAFGEDITKIEFVNFLVFVESNVFKELGKKDNFSSYYDIFRDVLLQSATSDNYPKITDGIRKTVKVDEVPTVLQGILAKAKITDDQKDAFVKLAKNYNPATPPVGGGGVTPPVTDIPDNDNGQISTTPDSMESNPQAVIDAINDSKEVNELVLTVEETQGTVGIPALVMNALLEKNGSAAIVAQVQGASYSIPVKNVEMAEAAKQLGVTAAELKLTISITPVSNILDKDTRYKVLSKAIDFKVELVAPDNKSVELKSFKHPITRGIEANSNLNPATTLGVVVQADGSIIAVPTYVNDEKSALLRRSTNSTYTLIEHSKTFIDVDKGATWAEEYVEKLASKKIVNGVSSTSFKPSKIVTRGEFAAILARGLGIVATDASKTGFTDVSTSQGVNKNGEITAVAEAGLIAGYKDGTFRPYEEITRDQAAIMISRAIDFIDSKDVKLDNSKKITSFKDYDKIGAASRTHVDKVYKAGYLDGYTDNTFRPLADANRAQTAKILYNFLQSIKFIN
;
A
#
# COMPACT_ATOMS: atom_id res chain seq x y z
N MET A 1 -22.60 31.45 -54.91
CA MET A 1 -23.72 31.14 -54.00
C MET A 1 -23.56 29.73 -53.48
N SER A 2 -23.78 29.56 -52.17
CA SER A 2 -23.98 28.29 -51.43
C SER A 2 -22.69 27.48 -51.15
N LYS A 3 -22.29 27.14 -49.92
CA LYS A 3 -22.86 27.25 -48.55
C LYS A 3 -21.67 27.44 -47.58
N ILE A 4 -21.59 28.53 -46.81
CA ILE A 4 -21.91 28.62 -45.37
C ILE A 4 -21.10 27.59 -44.56
N LYS A 5 -20.01 27.98 -43.88
CA LYS A 5 -19.91 28.63 -42.55
C LYS A 5 -20.36 27.72 -41.38
N THR A 6 -19.61 27.85 -40.28
CA THR A 6 -19.84 27.37 -38.89
C THR A 6 -19.76 25.84 -38.69
N LYS A 7 -18.66 25.23 -38.21
CA LYS A 7 -17.93 25.49 -36.96
C LYS A 7 -18.92 25.32 -35.81
N ASN A 8 -18.99 24.14 -35.17
CA ASN A 8 -18.81 23.97 -33.72
C ASN A 8 -19.33 22.66 -33.08
N ARG A 9 -18.42 21.71 -32.84
CA ARG A 9 -18.65 20.47 -32.06
C ARG A 9 -17.78 20.25 -30.78
N PRO A 10 -16.52 20.70 -30.71
CA PRO A 10 -15.67 20.56 -29.50
C PRO A 10 -16.14 21.13 -28.13
N LEU A 11 -16.94 22.20 -28.00
CA LEU A 11 -17.54 22.67 -26.72
C LEU A 11 -18.41 21.57 -26.15
N LYS A 12 -18.96 20.68 -27.00
CA LYS A 12 -19.52 19.36 -26.62
C LYS A 12 -18.68 18.58 -25.64
N VAL A 13 -17.37 18.65 -25.80
CA VAL A 13 -16.39 18.01 -24.91
C VAL A 13 -16.18 18.86 -23.66
N LEU A 14 -16.16 20.19 -23.83
CA LEU A 14 -15.78 21.13 -22.77
C LEU A 14 -16.85 21.36 -21.71
N MET A 15 -18.15 21.17 -21.99
CA MET A 15 -19.06 20.92 -20.87
C MET A 15 -19.42 19.47 -20.67
N ALA A 16 -18.99 18.52 -21.48
CA ALA A 16 -19.29 17.14 -21.17
C ALA A 16 -18.43 16.65 -20.00
N GLY A 17 -17.23 17.23 -19.87
CA GLY A 17 -16.48 17.20 -18.62
C GLY A 17 -17.14 17.99 -17.49
N ALA A 18 -17.89 19.07 -17.77
CA ALA A 18 -18.69 19.77 -16.75
C ALA A 18 -19.90 18.95 -16.28
N VAL A 19 -20.44 18.13 -17.17
CA VAL A 19 -21.77 17.50 -17.14
C VAL A 19 -21.66 15.97 -16.90
N ALA A 20 -20.46 15.46 -16.68
CA ALA A 20 -20.24 14.12 -16.12
C ALA A 20 -19.86 14.20 -14.63
N LEU A 21 -19.87 15.38 -14.02
CA LEU A 21 -19.23 15.63 -12.72
C LEU A 21 -19.98 16.62 -11.83
N THR A 22 -21.15 17.08 -12.22
CA THR A 22 -21.81 18.14 -11.44
C THR A 22 -22.36 17.70 -10.07
N PRO A 23 -22.63 16.42 -9.77
CA PRO A 23 -22.91 16.03 -8.39
C PRO A 23 -21.63 15.93 -7.54
N VAL A 24 -20.44 15.85 -8.15
CA VAL A 24 -19.14 16.04 -7.46
C VAL A 24 -18.90 17.52 -7.12
N LEU A 25 -19.50 18.44 -7.87
CA LEU A 25 -19.49 19.86 -7.53
C LEU A 25 -20.29 20.19 -6.25
N ALA A 26 -21.16 19.29 -5.79
CA ALA A 26 -22.08 19.51 -4.68
C ALA A 26 -21.56 19.05 -3.30
N VAL A 27 -20.34 18.51 -3.28
CA VAL A 27 -19.72 17.88 -2.10
C VAL A 27 -19.13 18.88 -1.12
N GLY A 28 -18.80 20.09 -1.57
CA GLY A 28 -18.31 21.18 -0.71
C GLY A 28 -19.40 21.97 0.00
N VAL A 29 -20.68 21.73 -0.33
CA VAL A 29 -21.76 22.51 0.27
C VAL A 29 -22.91 21.62 0.72
N ASN A 30 -22.68 20.95 1.85
CA ASN A 30 -23.67 20.17 2.60
C ASN A 30 -24.18 18.94 1.82
N ALA A 31 -23.44 17.84 1.93
CA ALA A 31 -23.66 16.57 1.24
C ALA A 31 -25.12 16.05 1.32
N ASP A 32 -25.86 16.39 2.37
CA ASP A 32 -27.25 15.99 2.57
C ASP A 32 -28.27 16.76 1.70
N LYS A 33 -27.88 17.89 1.10
CA LYS A 33 -28.80 18.78 0.35
C LYS A 33 -28.63 18.70 -1.17
N ALA A 34 -27.47 18.24 -1.63
CA ALA A 34 -27.12 18.08 -3.04
C ALA A 34 -27.81 16.88 -3.70
N SER A 35 -27.87 15.75 -3.00
CA SER A 35 -28.51 14.50 -3.43
C SER A 35 -30.03 14.66 -3.66
N ALA A 36 -30.66 15.58 -2.92
CA ALA A 36 -32.07 15.92 -3.07
C ALA A 36 -32.42 16.59 -4.42
N ALA A 37 -31.44 17.19 -5.12
CA ALA A 37 -31.69 17.95 -6.36
C ALA A 37 -31.70 17.09 -7.64
N THR A 38 -31.11 15.89 -7.63
CA THR A 38 -30.92 15.05 -8.84
C THR A 38 -31.62 13.70 -8.81
N GLY A 39 -32.25 13.33 -7.70
CA GLY A 39 -32.91 12.03 -7.57
C GLY A 39 -31.95 10.85 -7.40
N TYR A 40 -30.65 11.09 -7.21
CA TYR A 40 -29.66 10.08 -6.80
C TYR A 40 -29.52 10.07 -5.27
N ALA A 41 -29.44 8.88 -4.67
CA ALA A 41 -29.36 8.73 -3.22
C ALA A 41 -28.00 9.16 -2.62
N SER A 42 -26.93 9.13 -3.42
CA SER A 42 -25.57 9.54 -3.03
C SER A 42 -24.72 9.89 -4.27
N ILE A 43 -23.53 10.47 -4.03
CA ILE A 43 -22.52 10.74 -5.06
C ILE A 43 -22.03 9.43 -5.70
N ASP A 44 -21.85 8.39 -4.90
CA ASP A 44 -21.45 7.06 -5.37
C ASP A 44 -22.48 6.46 -6.34
N ALA A 45 -23.76 6.72 -6.11
CA ALA A 45 -24.82 6.27 -7.00
C ALA A 45 -24.76 6.95 -8.38
N LEU A 46 -24.33 8.21 -8.46
CA LEU A 46 -24.10 8.88 -9.75
C LEU A 46 -22.83 8.32 -10.42
N ILE A 47 -21.73 8.22 -9.68
CA ILE A 47 -20.44 7.74 -10.22
C ILE A 47 -20.62 6.33 -10.79
N ALA A 48 -21.35 5.47 -10.08
CA ALA A 48 -21.69 4.13 -10.55
C ALA A 48 -22.49 4.14 -11.85
N ASP A 49 -23.42 5.07 -12.02
CA ASP A 49 -24.24 5.19 -13.25
C ASP A 49 -23.42 5.72 -14.44
N LEU A 50 -22.52 6.67 -14.21
CA LEU A 50 -21.59 7.18 -15.22
C LEU A 50 -20.57 6.12 -15.66
N ASN A 51 -20.02 5.36 -14.70
CA ASN A 51 -19.15 4.22 -15.00
C ASN A 51 -19.93 3.15 -15.77
N THR A 52 -21.17 2.86 -15.38
CA THR A 52 -22.05 1.95 -16.12
C THR A 52 -22.30 2.42 -17.56
N ALA A 53 -22.40 3.73 -17.81
CA ALA A 53 -22.54 4.27 -19.16
C ALA A 53 -21.23 4.19 -19.97
N TYR A 54 -20.09 4.37 -19.30
CA TYR A 54 -18.75 4.26 -19.88
C TYR A 54 -18.37 2.80 -20.22
N ASP A 55 -18.71 1.86 -19.35
CA ASP A 55 -18.45 0.42 -19.52
C ASP A 55 -19.27 -0.19 -20.66
N LYS A 56 -20.36 0.47 -21.06
CA LYS A 56 -21.16 0.10 -22.25
C LYS A 56 -20.52 0.55 -23.57
N LEU A 57 -19.39 1.25 -23.55
CA LEU A 57 -18.65 1.64 -24.75
C LEU A 57 -17.71 0.53 -25.21
N SER A 58 -17.30 0.60 -26.47
CA SER A 58 -16.22 -0.26 -26.97
C SER A 58 -14.86 0.22 -26.45
N ASP A 59 -13.89 -0.68 -26.28
CA ASP A 59 -12.51 -0.34 -25.91
C ASP A 59 -11.90 0.74 -26.81
N ALA A 60 -12.26 0.74 -28.11
CA ALA A 60 -11.84 1.77 -29.06
C ALA A 60 -12.45 3.13 -28.74
N ASP A 61 -13.74 3.18 -28.42
CA ASP A 61 -14.43 4.41 -28.01
C ASP A 61 -13.92 4.91 -26.65
N GLN A 62 -13.64 4.02 -25.70
CA GLN A 62 -13.00 4.35 -24.43
C GLN A 62 -11.60 4.95 -24.63
N GLY A 63 -10.78 4.31 -25.48
CA GLY A 63 -9.46 4.82 -25.86
C GLY A 63 -9.52 6.18 -26.56
N HIS A 64 -10.54 6.41 -27.39
CA HIS A 64 -10.77 7.71 -28.02
C HIS A 64 -11.12 8.79 -26.98
N LEU A 65 -11.95 8.48 -25.98
CA LEU A 65 -12.27 9.42 -24.89
C LEU A 65 -11.01 9.83 -24.10
N VAL A 66 -10.16 8.86 -23.76
CA VAL A 66 -8.89 9.09 -23.06
C VAL A 66 -7.92 9.94 -23.91
N ALA A 67 -7.79 9.63 -25.21
CA ALA A 67 -6.89 10.36 -26.11
C ALA A 67 -7.34 11.81 -26.32
N ALA A 68 -8.65 12.05 -26.44
CA ALA A 68 -9.22 13.38 -26.55
C ALA A 68 -8.92 14.24 -25.31
N GLN A 69 -8.99 13.61 -24.14
CA GLN A 69 -8.73 14.28 -22.86
C GLN A 69 -7.27 14.72 -22.71
N ASN A 70 -6.32 13.84 -23.02
CA ASN A 70 -4.88 14.16 -22.95
C ASN A 70 -4.51 15.35 -23.86
N GLN A 71 -5.13 15.40 -25.03
CA GLN A 71 -4.98 16.47 -26.02
C GLN A 71 -5.51 17.83 -25.51
N ILE A 72 -6.61 17.83 -24.77
CA ILE A 72 -7.17 19.03 -24.14
C ILE A 72 -6.26 19.52 -23.01
N ASN A 73 -5.78 18.61 -22.16
CA ASN A 73 -4.88 18.95 -21.05
C ASN A 73 -3.59 19.58 -21.55
N GLY A 74 -3.01 19.03 -22.63
CA GLY A 74 -1.84 19.61 -23.28
C GLY A 74 -2.08 21.04 -23.77
N ALA A 75 -3.22 21.30 -24.41
CA ALA A 75 -3.56 22.64 -24.90
C ALA A 75 -3.79 23.68 -23.78
N LEU A 76 -4.22 23.23 -22.60
CA LEU A 76 -4.45 24.10 -21.43
C LEU A 76 -3.14 24.39 -20.66
N ALA A 77 -2.16 23.49 -20.71
CA ALA A 77 -0.85 23.69 -20.09
C ALA A 77 0.04 24.72 -20.83
N GLU A 78 -0.22 25.00 -22.10
CA GLU A 78 0.57 25.93 -22.94
C GLU A 78 0.31 27.45 -22.66
N ASN A 79 -0.34 27.81 -21.54
CA ASN A 79 -0.53 29.18 -21.04
C ASN A 79 -1.19 30.22 -21.99
N ALA A 80 -2.00 29.79 -22.96
CA ALA A 80 -2.63 30.69 -23.93
C ALA A 80 -4.18 30.60 -23.97
N TRP A 81 -4.81 30.22 -22.85
CA TRP A 81 -6.27 30.12 -22.70
C TRP A 81 -6.88 31.24 -21.83
N GLU A 82 -6.12 31.83 -20.91
CA GLU A 82 -6.61 32.91 -20.03
C GLU A 82 -7.04 34.15 -20.82
N ASP A 83 -6.31 34.49 -21.90
CA ASP A 83 -6.68 35.59 -22.82
C ASP A 83 -8.02 35.35 -23.51
N ASN A 84 -8.34 34.09 -23.82
CA ASN A 84 -9.62 33.73 -24.42
C ASN A 84 -10.77 33.86 -23.40
N ILE A 85 -10.52 33.56 -22.12
CA ILE A 85 -11.51 33.76 -21.05
C ILE A 85 -11.78 35.23 -20.79
N ASN A 86 -10.73 36.06 -20.77
CA ASN A 86 -10.89 37.51 -20.61
C ASN A 86 -11.78 38.11 -21.71
N SER A 87 -11.75 37.55 -22.91
CA SER A 87 -12.61 38.00 -24.01
C SER A 87 -14.11 37.70 -23.78
N LEU A 88 -14.44 36.69 -22.96
CA LEU A 88 -15.81 36.31 -22.61
C LEU A 88 -16.47 37.23 -21.58
N LEU A 89 -15.70 38.01 -20.84
CA LEU A 89 -16.26 38.92 -19.85
C LEU A 89 -16.75 40.20 -20.52
N LYS A 90 -17.95 40.65 -20.15
CA LYS A 90 -18.50 41.94 -20.59
C LYS A 90 -17.73 43.11 -19.99
N ASP A 91 -17.32 42.97 -18.73
CA ASP A 91 -16.38 43.86 -18.06
C ASP A 91 -15.06 43.13 -17.84
N GLN A 92 -14.03 43.53 -18.57
CA GLN A 92 -12.70 42.92 -18.48
C GLN A 92 -11.97 43.29 -17.17
N ASN A 93 -12.44 44.29 -16.43
CA ASN A 93 -11.86 44.69 -15.13
C ASN A 93 -12.53 43.99 -13.94
N ASN A 94 -13.53 43.14 -14.15
CA ASN A 94 -14.17 42.38 -13.09
C ASN A 94 -13.30 41.16 -12.70
N ASP A 95 -12.38 41.37 -11.75
CA ASP A 95 -11.44 40.34 -11.27
C ASP A 95 -12.15 39.15 -10.60
N ASN A 96 -13.33 39.36 -10.00
CA ASN A 96 -14.13 38.28 -9.41
C ASN A 96 -14.71 37.38 -10.50
N ALA A 97 -15.30 37.96 -11.54
CA ALA A 97 -15.80 37.21 -12.69
C ALA A 97 -14.67 36.45 -13.40
N ARG A 98 -13.48 37.08 -13.54
CA ARG A 98 -12.30 36.40 -14.08
C ARG A 98 -11.89 35.21 -13.23
N THR A 99 -11.86 35.36 -11.91
CA THR A 99 -11.49 34.29 -10.97
C THR A 99 -12.49 33.13 -11.04
N VAL A 100 -13.79 33.40 -10.97
CA VAL A 100 -14.83 32.37 -11.06
C VAL A 100 -14.73 31.60 -12.38
N VAL A 101 -14.62 32.29 -13.51
CA VAL A 101 -14.55 31.62 -14.83
C VAL A 101 -13.23 30.86 -15.01
N LYS A 102 -12.11 31.38 -14.49
CA LYS A 102 -10.81 30.71 -14.51
C LYS A 102 -10.84 29.40 -13.74
N GLU A 103 -11.33 29.43 -12.50
CA GLU A 103 -11.37 28.24 -11.65
C GLU A 103 -12.40 27.23 -12.17
N LEU A 104 -13.50 27.67 -12.78
CA LEU A 104 -14.39 26.79 -13.53
C LEU A 104 -13.64 26.11 -14.68
N VAL A 105 -12.89 26.84 -15.51
CA VAL A 105 -12.17 26.22 -16.64
C VAL A 105 -11.07 25.26 -16.18
N LYS A 106 -10.40 25.51 -15.05
CA LYS A 106 -9.47 24.55 -14.44
C LYS A 106 -10.18 23.28 -13.96
N LEU A 107 -11.31 23.44 -13.27
CA LEU A 107 -12.15 22.33 -12.84
C LEU A 107 -12.58 21.46 -14.03
N LEU A 108 -12.92 22.10 -15.15
CA LEU A 108 -13.28 21.45 -16.41
C LEU A 108 -12.11 20.73 -17.10
N ALA A 109 -10.87 21.14 -16.82
CA ALA A 109 -9.66 20.54 -17.38
C ALA A 109 -9.23 19.28 -16.65
N SER A 110 -9.50 19.21 -15.34
CA SER A 110 -8.94 18.19 -14.45
C SER A 110 -9.79 16.90 -14.35
N SER A 111 -10.81 16.75 -15.20
CA SER A 111 -11.85 15.70 -15.16
C SER A 111 -11.39 14.28 -15.53
N HIS A 112 -10.09 14.02 -15.65
CA HIS A 112 -9.55 12.77 -16.18
C HIS A 112 -9.15 11.75 -15.10
N SER A 113 -9.25 12.15 -13.83
CA SER A 113 -9.08 11.27 -12.67
C SER A 113 -9.86 11.85 -11.51
N VAL A 114 -10.36 10.97 -10.63
CA VAL A 114 -11.02 11.38 -9.38
C VAL A 114 -10.12 12.34 -8.59
N ILE A 115 -8.82 12.04 -8.53
CA ILE A 115 -7.80 12.84 -7.83
C ILE A 115 -7.60 14.22 -8.49
N GLY A 116 -7.52 14.30 -9.81
CA GLY A 116 -7.38 15.58 -10.52
C GLY A 116 -8.59 16.48 -10.31
N LEU A 117 -9.78 15.89 -10.30
CA LEU A 117 -11.02 16.60 -10.07
C LEU A 117 -11.15 17.07 -8.62
N GLU A 118 -10.83 16.23 -7.64
CA GLU A 118 -10.83 16.59 -6.21
C GLU A 118 -9.86 17.74 -5.93
N ASN A 119 -8.67 17.72 -6.53
CA ASN A 119 -7.70 18.80 -6.40
C ASN A 119 -8.20 20.10 -7.03
N ALA A 120 -8.78 20.03 -8.24
CA ALA A 120 -9.38 21.19 -8.87
C ALA A 120 -10.61 21.72 -8.12
N PHE A 121 -11.33 20.85 -7.40
CA PHE A 121 -12.41 21.23 -6.51
C PHE A 121 -11.91 21.93 -5.25
N LYS A 122 -10.88 21.41 -4.60
CA LYS A 122 -10.21 22.08 -3.47
C LYS A 122 -9.66 23.44 -3.88
N GLU A 123 -9.11 23.55 -5.10
CA GLU A 123 -8.70 24.83 -5.67
C GLU A 123 -9.89 25.76 -5.91
N PHE A 124 -10.97 25.28 -6.54
CA PHE A 124 -12.18 26.08 -6.77
C PHE A 124 -12.79 26.59 -5.45
N ASP A 125 -12.96 25.72 -4.45
CA ASP A 125 -13.55 26.09 -3.15
C ASP A 125 -12.68 27.10 -2.38
N LYS A 126 -11.36 26.93 -2.44
CA LYS A 126 -10.38 27.84 -1.86
C LYS A 126 -10.34 29.19 -2.56
N ASN A 127 -10.46 29.21 -3.89
CA ASN A 127 -10.24 30.39 -4.72
C ASN A 127 -11.53 31.15 -5.05
N VAL A 128 -12.70 30.53 -4.89
CA VAL A 128 -14.02 31.13 -5.12
C VAL A 128 -14.82 31.09 -3.82
N SER A 129 -15.10 32.25 -3.24
CA SER A 129 -16.01 32.42 -2.08
C SER A 129 -17.42 32.83 -2.51
N ASP A 130 -18.39 32.82 -1.59
CA ASP A 130 -19.73 33.39 -1.83
C ASP A 130 -19.65 34.88 -2.23
N ASP A 131 -18.71 35.64 -1.64
CA ASP A 131 -18.45 37.02 -2.02
C ASP A 131 -17.87 37.13 -3.44
N ASN A 132 -17.04 36.17 -3.86
CA ASN A 132 -16.55 36.13 -5.25
C ASN A 132 -17.71 35.89 -6.22
N LEU A 133 -18.64 34.97 -5.92
CA LEU A 133 -19.82 34.72 -6.75
C LEU A 133 -20.75 35.94 -6.80
N LYS A 134 -21.01 36.55 -5.64
CA LYS A 134 -21.83 37.76 -5.54
C LYS A 134 -21.26 38.92 -6.34
N ASN A 135 -19.96 39.18 -6.19
CA ASN A 135 -19.30 40.27 -6.89
C ASN A 135 -19.04 39.96 -8.37
N ALA A 136 -18.92 38.69 -8.74
CA ALA A 136 -18.82 38.28 -10.14
C ALA A 136 -20.14 38.56 -10.88
N PHE A 137 -21.27 38.22 -10.27
CA PHE A 137 -22.57 38.18 -10.95
C PHE A 137 -23.54 39.31 -10.57
N GLY A 138 -23.22 40.10 -9.54
CA GLY A 138 -24.05 41.22 -9.06
C GLY A 138 -25.34 40.80 -8.36
N GLU A 139 -25.43 39.55 -7.94
CA GLU A 139 -26.61 38.92 -7.33
C GLU A 139 -26.19 38.13 -6.09
N ASP A 140 -27.07 38.03 -5.08
CA ASP A 140 -26.79 37.25 -3.87
C ASP A 140 -26.93 35.75 -4.19
N ILE A 141 -25.80 35.17 -4.62
CA ILE A 141 -25.67 33.77 -5.07
C ILE A 141 -24.70 33.07 -4.12
N THR A 142 -25.17 31.99 -3.50
CA THR A 142 -24.34 31.10 -2.69
C THR A 142 -23.66 30.04 -3.57
N LYS A 143 -22.55 29.46 -3.09
CA LYS A 143 -21.91 28.29 -3.71
C LYS A 143 -22.90 27.16 -3.95
N ILE A 144 -23.81 26.90 -3.00
CA ILE A 144 -24.85 25.85 -3.13
C ILE A 144 -25.71 26.09 -4.36
N GLU A 145 -26.27 27.29 -4.46
CA GLU A 145 -27.19 27.64 -5.54
C GLU A 145 -26.47 27.58 -6.88
N PHE A 146 -25.21 28.06 -6.93
CA PHE A 146 -24.40 28.04 -8.13
C PHE A 146 -24.09 26.62 -8.62
N VAL A 147 -23.75 25.72 -7.69
CA VAL A 147 -23.52 24.30 -8.00
C VAL A 147 -24.80 23.65 -8.51
N ASN A 148 -25.93 23.82 -7.82
CA ASN A 148 -27.21 23.24 -8.22
C ASN A 148 -27.65 23.72 -9.61
N PHE A 149 -27.33 24.96 -9.96
CA PHE A 149 -27.52 25.48 -11.31
C PHE A 149 -26.64 24.75 -12.35
N LEU A 150 -25.36 24.51 -12.05
CA LEU A 150 -24.49 23.74 -12.95
C LEU A 150 -25.08 22.34 -13.18
N VAL A 151 -25.57 21.68 -12.13
CA VAL A 151 -26.16 20.32 -12.20
C VAL A 151 -27.40 20.31 -13.10
N PHE A 152 -28.21 21.36 -12.98
CA PHE A 152 -29.38 21.53 -13.81
C PHE A 152 -29.03 21.73 -15.29
N VAL A 153 -28.02 22.56 -15.58
CA VAL A 153 -27.51 22.75 -16.94
C VAL A 153 -26.97 21.43 -17.47
N GLU A 154 -26.32 20.64 -16.61
CA GLU A 154 -25.80 19.33 -16.95
C GLU A 154 -26.88 18.37 -17.46
N SER A 155 -27.85 18.09 -16.62
CA SER A 155 -28.86 17.07 -16.90
C SER A 155 -29.59 17.34 -18.22
N ASN A 156 -29.82 18.62 -18.53
CA ASN A 156 -30.47 19.05 -19.76
C ASN A 156 -29.57 18.94 -20.99
N VAL A 157 -28.27 19.18 -20.85
CA VAL A 157 -27.30 19.02 -21.93
C VAL A 157 -27.18 17.55 -22.36
N PHE A 158 -27.04 16.60 -21.42
CA PHE A 158 -26.95 15.17 -21.78
C PHE A 158 -28.26 14.66 -22.38
N LYS A 159 -29.40 15.09 -21.83
CA LYS A 159 -30.72 14.77 -22.38
C LYS A 159 -30.88 15.22 -23.83
N GLU A 160 -30.42 16.41 -24.18
CA GLU A 160 -30.48 16.91 -25.56
C GLU A 160 -29.41 16.30 -26.46
N LEU A 161 -28.29 15.83 -25.89
CA LEU A 161 -27.24 15.14 -26.62
C LEU A 161 -27.56 13.71 -27.00
N GLY A 162 -28.12 12.92 -26.07
CA GLY A 162 -28.50 11.54 -26.33
C GLY A 162 -29.50 11.39 -27.48
N LYS A 163 -30.21 12.47 -27.80
CA LYS A 163 -31.14 12.56 -28.95
C LYS A 163 -30.46 12.83 -30.30
N LYS A 164 -29.13 13.00 -30.36
CA LYS A 164 -28.41 13.35 -31.59
C LYS A 164 -27.60 12.17 -32.11
N ASP A 165 -27.51 12.07 -33.43
CA ASP A 165 -26.65 11.07 -34.08
C ASP A 165 -25.22 11.55 -34.31
N ASN A 166 -24.96 12.84 -34.08
CA ASN A 166 -23.66 13.43 -34.28
C ASN A 166 -23.41 14.67 -33.42
N PHE A 167 -22.15 15.09 -33.40
CA PHE A 167 -21.64 16.08 -32.47
C PHE A 167 -21.95 17.55 -32.86
N SER A 168 -22.84 17.91 -33.81
CA SER A 168 -22.82 19.28 -34.48
C SER A 168 -23.40 20.41 -33.70
N SER A 169 -24.27 20.05 -32.81
CA SER A 169 -25.24 20.95 -32.24
C SER A 169 -24.91 21.32 -30.80
N TYR A 170 -23.66 21.23 -30.38
CA TYR A 170 -23.20 21.40 -28.98
C TYR A 170 -23.22 22.80 -28.53
N TYR A 171 -22.51 23.60 -29.27
CA TYR A 171 -22.35 24.95 -28.85
C TYR A 171 -23.72 25.61 -28.84
N ASP A 172 -24.61 25.18 -29.74
CA ASP A 172 -26.01 25.50 -29.74
C ASP A 172 -26.77 24.85 -28.58
N ILE A 173 -26.76 23.52 -28.36
CA ILE A 173 -27.47 22.88 -27.23
C ILE A 173 -26.99 23.42 -25.89
N PHE A 174 -25.70 23.67 -25.68
CA PHE A 174 -25.21 24.31 -24.47
C PHE A 174 -25.72 25.71 -24.33
N ARG A 175 -25.47 26.55 -25.34
CA ARG A 175 -25.87 27.95 -25.31
C ARG A 175 -27.37 27.99 -25.08
N ASP A 176 -28.14 27.16 -25.78
CA ASP A 176 -29.58 27.08 -25.71
C ASP A 176 -30.04 26.52 -24.36
N VAL A 177 -29.38 25.54 -23.75
CA VAL A 177 -29.70 25.05 -22.38
C VAL A 177 -29.31 26.08 -21.32
N LEU A 178 -28.16 26.74 -21.47
CA LEU A 178 -27.68 27.84 -20.62
C LEU A 178 -28.59 29.08 -20.75
N LEU A 179 -29.20 29.30 -21.93
CA LEU A 179 -30.16 30.38 -22.18
C LEU A 179 -31.61 29.98 -21.83
N GLN A 180 -32.01 28.71 -21.95
CA GLN A 180 -33.34 28.18 -21.58
C GLN A 180 -33.46 28.00 -20.06
N SER A 181 -32.39 27.56 -19.39
CA SER A 181 -32.28 27.62 -17.92
C SER A 181 -32.47 29.05 -17.41
N ALA A 182 -32.10 30.04 -18.21
CA ALA A 182 -32.30 31.46 -17.95
C ALA A 182 -33.71 31.99 -18.26
N THR A 183 -34.63 31.09 -18.65
CA THR A 183 -36.09 31.33 -18.71
C THR A 183 -36.85 30.37 -17.80
N SER A 184 -36.16 29.47 -17.10
CA SER A 184 -36.78 28.55 -16.16
C SER A 184 -36.91 29.22 -14.79
N ASP A 185 -38.01 28.93 -14.10
CA ASP A 185 -38.27 29.46 -12.75
C ASP A 185 -37.27 28.92 -11.69
N ASN A 186 -36.35 28.03 -12.07
CA ASN A 186 -35.52 27.28 -11.12
C ASN A 186 -34.30 28.07 -10.60
N TYR A 187 -33.64 28.91 -11.42
CA TYR A 187 -32.42 29.67 -11.02
C TYR A 187 -32.33 31.09 -11.62
N PRO A 188 -33.34 31.96 -11.41
CA PRO A 188 -33.43 33.27 -12.08
C PRO A 188 -32.27 34.23 -11.75
N LYS A 189 -31.76 34.22 -10.51
CA LYS A 189 -30.65 35.10 -10.08
C LYS A 189 -29.33 34.76 -10.78
N ILE A 190 -28.96 33.47 -10.78
CA ILE A 190 -27.70 33.00 -11.36
C ILE A 190 -27.67 33.24 -12.86
N THR A 191 -28.80 32.98 -13.51
CA THR A 191 -28.93 33.13 -14.95
C THR A 191 -28.92 34.59 -15.40
N ASP A 192 -29.56 35.49 -14.66
CA ASP A 192 -29.47 36.93 -14.89
C ASP A 192 -28.04 37.46 -14.66
N GLY A 193 -27.40 37.00 -13.58
CA GLY A 193 -26.00 37.30 -13.27
C GLY A 193 -25.02 36.88 -14.36
N ILE A 194 -25.16 35.66 -14.89
CA ILE A 194 -24.36 35.17 -16.02
C ILE A 194 -24.60 36.04 -17.27
N ARG A 195 -25.85 36.42 -17.58
CA ARG A 195 -26.15 37.30 -18.72
C ARG A 195 -25.52 38.68 -18.57
N LYS A 196 -25.48 39.25 -17.37
CA LYS A 196 -24.86 40.57 -17.12
C LYS A 196 -23.34 40.52 -17.23
N THR A 197 -22.74 39.36 -16.95
CA THR A 197 -21.28 39.21 -16.75
C THR A 197 -20.57 38.61 -17.96
N VAL A 198 -21.20 37.65 -18.63
CA VAL A 198 -20.60 36.85 -19.70
C VAL A 198 -21.24 37.19 -21.04
N LYS A 199 -20.42 37.30 -22.08
CA LYS A 199 -20.85 37.38 -23.47
C LYS A 199 -21.23 35.98 -23.96
N VAL A 200 -22.41 35.52 -23.58
CA VAL A 200 -22.91 34.16 -23.87
C VAL A 200 -22.92 33.85 -25.37
N ASP A 201 -23.05 34.85 -26.24
CA ASP A 201 -22.97 34.67 -27.71
C ASP A 201 -21.54 34.48 -28.22
N GLU A 202 -20.51 34.91 -27.46
CA GLU A 202 -19.09 34.73 -27.78
C GLU A 202 -18.51 33.44 -27.20
N VAL A 203 -19.17 32.86 -26.19
CA VAL A 203 -18.85 31.55 -25.58
C VAL A 203 -18.55 30.50 -26.66
N PRO A 204 -19.38 30.36 -27.71
CA PRO A 204 -19.06 29.41 -28.75
C PRO A 204 -17.75 29.63 -29.51
N THR A 205 -17.39 30.89 -29.75
CA THR A 205 -16.21 31.27 -30.54
C THR A 205 -14.93 31.10 -29.74
N VAL A 206 -14.95 31.45 -28.46
CA VAL A 206 -13.80 31.23 -27.56
C VAL A 206 -13.52 29.74 -27.38
N LEU A 207 -14.58 28.96 -27.26
CA LEU A 207 -14.47 27.51 -27.07
C LEU A 207 -14.05 26.79 -28.36
N GLN A 208 -14.22 27.40 -29.53
CA GLN A 208 -13.54 26.96 -30.76
C GLN A 208 -12.03 27.10 -30.67
N GLY A 209 -11.56 28.25 -30.16
CA GLY A 209 -10.15 28.61 -30.15
C GLY A 209 -9.32 27.67 -29.29
N ILE A 210 -9.82 27.34 -28.10
CA ILE A 210 -9.18 26.41 -27.15
C ILE A 210 -9.03 25.01 -27.79
N LEU A 211 -10.06 24.54 -28.50
CA LEU A 211 -10.12 23.16 -28.96
C LEU A 211 -9.46 22.93 -30.33
N ALA A 212 -9.32 23.98 -31.13
CA ALA A 212 -8.44 23.96 -32.30
C ALA A 212 -6.98 23.67 -31.91
N LYS A 213 -6.54 24.14 -30.74
CA LYS A 213 -5.20 23.88 -30.20
C LYS A 213 -5.03 22.43 -29.73
N ALA A 214 -6.09 21.82 -29.19
CA ALA A 214 -6.09 20.44 -28.70
C ALA A 214 -6.02 19.35 -29.80
N LYS A 215 -6.39 19.64 -31.06
CA LYS A 215 -6.32 18.69 -32.21
C LYS A 215 -7.22 17.44 -32.08
N ILE A 216 -8.44 17.60 -31.55
CA ILE A 216 -9.42 16.50 -31.37
C ILE A 216 -9.98 15.98 -32.70
N THR A 217 -9.93 14.66 -32.91
CA THR A 217 -10.38 13.93 -34.12
C THR A 217 -11.89 13.72 -34.15
N ASP A 218 -12.44 13.22 -35.27
CA ASP A 218 -13.88 12.94 -35.38
C ASP A 218 -14.29 11.64 -34.67
N ASP A 219 -13.44 10.61 -34.65
CA ASP A 219 -13.70 9.37 -33.90
C ASP A 219 -13.82 9.61 -32.39
N GLN A 220 -13.01 10.54 -31.87
CA GLN A 220 -13.08 11.05 -30.50
C GLN A 220 -14.40 11.77 -30.20
N LYS A 221 -14.95 12.48 -31.17
CA LYS A 221 -16.24 13.18 -31.04
C LYS A 221 -17.41 12.19 -31.08
N ASP A 222 -17.30 11.13 -31.86
CA ASP A 222 -18.35 10.12 -32.01
C ASP A 222 -18.40 9.17 -30.80
N ALA A 223 -17.25 8.82 -30.21
CA ALA A 223 -17.19 8.11 -28.93
C ALA A 223 -17.98 8.82 -27.83
N PHE A 224 -17.96 10.15 -27.83
CA PHE A 224 -18.72 10.95 -26.87
C PHE A 224 -20.23 10.87 -27.08
N VAL A 225 -20.71 10.93 -28.32
CA VAL A 225 -22.15 10.80 -28.62
C VAL A 225 -22.67 9.45 -28.15
N LYS A 226 -21.84 8.40 -28.27
CA LYS A 226 -22.16 7.06 -27.76
C LYS A 226 -22.25 7.04 -26.22
N LEU A 227 -21.33 7.71 -25.52
CA LEU A 227 -21.37 7.84 -24.06
C LEU A 227 -22.67 8.51 -23.60
N ALA A 228 -23.02 9.65 -24.20
CA ALA A 228 -24.24 10.38 -23.88
C ALA A 228 -25.53 9.63 -24.22
N LYS A 229 -25.50 8.70 -25.20
CA LYS A 229 -26.61 7.79 -25.50
C LYS A 229 -26.74 6.66 -24.48
N ASN A 230 -25.63 6.21 -23.91
CA ASN A 230 -25.58 5.15 -22.90
C ASN A 230 -25.92 5.64 -21.48
N TYR A 231 -25.83 6.95 -21.26
CA TYR A 231 -26.24 7.62 -20.02
C TYR A 231 -27.73 7.97 -20.04
N ASN A 232 -28.51 7.48 -19.08
CA ASN A 232 -29.95 7.75 -18.98
C ASN A 232 -30.32 8.48 -17.67
N PRO A 233 -30.41 9.82 -17.69
CA PRO A 233 -30.71 10.60 -16.49
C PRO A 233 -32.17 10.45 -15.99
N ALA A 234 -33.04 9.74 -16.72
CA ALA A 234 -34.48 9.63 -16.40
C ALA A 234 -34.85 8.39 -15.56
N THR A 235 -33.92 7.48 -15.29
CA THR A 235 -34.18 6.29 -14.47
C THR A 235 -33.00 6.03 -13.52
N PRO A 236 -32.93 6.71 -12.37
CA PRO A 236 -32.10 6.25 -11.27
C PRO A 236 -32.53 4.81 -10.92
N PRO A 237 -31.63 3.91 -10.50
CA PRO A 237 -32.02 2.57 -10.08
C PRO A 237 -33.04 2.67 -8.94
N VAL A 238 -34.30 2.33 -9.23
CA VAL A 238 -35.36 2.32 -8.21
C VAL A 238 -35.23 1.05 -7.40
N GLY A 239 -34.79 1.20 -6.15
CA GLY A 239 -35.21 0.37 -5.02
C GLY A 239 -34.98 -1.14 -5.14
N GLY A 240 -33.73 -1.57 -4.94
CA GLY A 240 -33.49 -2.80 -4.20
C GLY A 240 -33.24 -2.42 -2.74
N GLY A 241 -34.23 -2.61 -1.86
CA GLY A 241 -34.04 -2.40 -0.43
C GLY A 241 -32.87 -3.25 0.07
N GLY A 242 -31.82 -2.60 0.56
CA GLY A 242 -30.62 -3.28 1.01
C GLY A 242 -29.48 -2.29 1.20
N VAL A 243 -29.41 -1.75 2.42
CA VAL A 243 -28.26 -1.08 3.06
C VAL A 243 -27.62 0.07 2.26
N THR A 244 -27.69 1.28 2.82
CA THR A 244 -26.56 2.21 2.73
C THR A 244 -25.27 1.40 2.85
N PRO A 245 -24.34 1.40 1.87
CA PRO A 245 -22.96 1.20 2.26
C PRO A 245 -22.72 2.32 3.27
N PRO A 246 -22.32 2.02 4.50
CA PRO A 246 -21.99 3.08 5.43
C PRO A 246 -20.98 3.98 4.70
N VAL A 247 -20.98 5.29 4.98
CA VAL A 247 -19.68 5.89 5.26
C VAL A 247 -19.15 4.96 6.34
N THR A 248 -18.35 3.98 5.93
CA THR A 248 -17.62 3.23 6.93
C THR A 248 -16.69 4.31 7.38
N ASP A 249 -17.02 4.90 8.53
CA ASP A 249 -15.99 5.20 9.52
C ASP A 249 -14.97 4.11 9.29
N ILE A 250 -13.86 4.43 8.62
CA ILE A 250 -12.78 3.46 8.49
C ILE A 250 -12.49 3.15 9.96
N PRO A 251 -12.77 1.93 10.45
CA PRO A 251 -12.82 1.73 11.88
C PRO A 251 -11.43 1.98 12.43
N ASP A 252 -11.23 3.14 13.05
CA ASP A 252 -10.10 3.38 13.93
C ASP A 252 -10.48 2.69 15.22
N ASN A 253 -10.11 1.43 15.35
CA ASN A 253 -10.14 0.84 16.67
C ASN A 253 -9.01 1.52 17.46
N ASP A 254 -9.28 1.94 18.70
CA ASP A 254 -8.35 2.65 19.60
C ASP A 254 -6.97 1.95 19.82
N ASN A 255 -6.68 0.87 19.10
CA ASN A 255 -5.42 0.14 19.05
C ASN A 255 -4.50 0.59 17.88
N GLY A 256 -4.90 1.60 17.10
CA GLY A 256 -4.12 2.17 16.00
C GLY A 256 -4.17 1.32 14.72
N GLN A 257 -5.31 0.69 14.43
CA GLN A 257 -5.52 -0.04 13.19
C GLN A 257 -6.60 0.64 12.35
N ILE A 258 -6.31 0.82 11.06
CA ILE A 258 -7.20 1.37 10.04
C ILE A 258 -7.55 0.22 9.09
N SER A 259 -8.83 0.00 8.78
CA SER A 259 -9.26 -1.14 7.94
C SER A 259 -10.11 -0.70 6.76
N THR A 260 -9.79 -1.19 5.55
CA THR A 260 -10.57 -0.92 4.33
C THR A 260 -10.50 -2.12 3.37
N THR A 261 -11.18 -2.02 2.22
CA THR A 261 -11.08 -3.02 1.13
C THR A 261 -10.18 -2.48 0.01
N PRO A 262 -9.58 -3.35 -0.83
CA PRO A 262 -8.81 -2.89 -1.98
C PRO A 262 -9.64 -2.02 -2.94
N ASP A 263 -10.90 -2.39 -3.19
CA ASP A 263 -11.79 -1.63 -4.06
C ASP A 263 -12.12 -0.25 -3.47
N SER A 264 -12.38 -0.17 -2.16
CA SER A 264 -12.60 1.09 -1.45
C SER A 264 -11.35 1.99 -1.45
N MET A 265 -10.16 1.41 -1.26
CA MET A 265 -8.89 2.14 -1.31
C MET A 265 -8.53 2.60 -2.72
N GLU A 266 -8.84 1.81 -3.75
CA GLU A 266 -8.58 2.16 -5.15
C GLU A 266 -9.55 3.23 -5.65
N SER A 267 -10.81 3.15 -5.24
CA SER A 267 -11.84 4.14 -5.58
C SER A 267 -11.69 5.46 -4.82
N ASN A 268 -11.24 5.43 -3.56
CA ASN A 268 -11.03 6.63 -2.74
C ASN A 268 -9.81 6.51 -1.81
N PRO A 269 -8.58 6.64 -2.36
CA PRO A 269 -7.37 6.61 -1.54
C PRO A 269 -7.26 7.81 -0.57
N GLN A 270 -7.93 8.93 -0.88
CA GLN A 270 -7.88 10.12 -0.02
C GLN A 270 -8.60 9.90 1.31
N ALA A 271 -9.74 9.20 1.32
CA ALA A 271 -10.43 8.85 2.58
C ALA A 271 -9.53 8.02 3.51
N VAL A 272 -8.70 7.13 2.95
CA VAL A 272 -7.71 6.35 3.71
C VAL A 272 -6.61 7.26 4.26
N ILE A 273 -6.12 8.22 3.46
CA ILE A 273 -5.12 9.21 3.90
C ILE A 273 -5.69 10.12 5.00
N ASP A 274 -6.93 10.59 4.86
CA ASP A 274 -7.59 11.43 5.86
C ASP A 274 -7.77 10.65 7.17
N ALA A 275 -8.21 9.38 7.10
CA ALA A 275 -8.25 8.50 8.27
C ALA A 275 -6.87 8.34 8.93
N ILE A 276 -5.80 8.13 8.15
CA ILE A 276 -4.42 8.05 8.67
C ILE A 276 -4.01 9.34 9.38
N ASN A 277 -4.34 10.49 8.80
CA ASN A 277 -3.98 11.81 9.32
C ASN A 277 -4.75 12.14 10.61
N ASP A 278 -6.05 11.82 10.64
CA ASP A 278 -6.97 12.12 11.74
C ASP A 278 -6.80 11.17 12.94
N SER A 279 -6.40 9.92 12.71
CA SER A 279 -6.10 8.95 13.78
C SER A 279 -4.98 9.44 14.70
N LYS A 280 -5.01 9.10 16.00
CA LYS A 280 -3.91 9.52 16.92
C LYS A 280 -2.62 8.76 16.68
N GLU A 281 -2.73 7.47 16.39
CA GLU A 281 -1.63 6.54 16.12
C GLU A 281 -2.11 5.57 15.04
N VAL A 282 -1.21 5.21 14.13
CA VAL A 282 -1.47 4.17 13.12
C VAL A 282 -0.31 3.19 13.14
N ASN A 283 -0.60 1.94 13.49
CA ASN A 283 0.30 0.81 13.49
C ASN A 283 0.05 -0.10 12.29
N GLU A 284 -1.21 -0.23 11.83
CA GLU A 284 -1.58 -1.13 10.73
C GLU A 284 -2.65 -0.50 9.83
N LEU A 285 -2.47 -0.63 8.51
CA LEU A 285 -3.52 -0.49 7.51
C LEU A 285 -3.91 -1.88 6.99
N VAL A 286 -5.09 -2.35 7.35
CA VAL A 286 -5.62 -3.66 6.96
C VAL A 286 -6.46 -3.55 5.69
N LEU A 287 -6.18 -4.43 4.73
CA LEU A 287 -6.82 -4.50 3.42
C LEU A 287 -7.42 -5.89 3.26
N THR A 288 -8.73 -5.99 3.46
CA THR A 288 -9.45 -7.27 3.45
C THR A 288 -10.04 -7.57 2.08
N VAL A 289 -9.74 -8.76 1.56
CA VAL A 289 -10.33 -9.37 0.37
C VAL A 289 -11.16 -10.56 0.85
N GLU A 290 -12.45 -10.58 0.50
CA GLU A 290 -13.37 -11.66 0.91
C GLU A 290 -13.11 -13.00 0.19
N GLU A 291 -12.32 -12.99 -0.88
CA GLU A 291 -11.95 -14.18 -1.63
C GLU A 291 -10.76 -14.96 -1.02
N THR A 292 -10.58 -16.21 -1.45
CA THR A 292 -9.43 -17.06 -1.06
C THR A 292 -8.11 -16.67 -1.71
N GLN A 293 -8.15 -15.80 -2.71
CA GLN A 293 -7.00 -15.22 -3.38
C GLN A 293 -7.28 -13.73 -3.56
N GLY A 294 -6.23 -12.92 -3.64
CA GLY A 294 -6.42 -11.49 -3.80
C GLY A 294 -5.18 -10.81 -4.32
N THR A 295 -5.39 -9.76 -5.09
CA THR A 295 -4.36 -8.79 -5.41
C THR A 295 -4.79 -7.46 -4.83
N VAL A 296 -3.94 -6.91 -3.96
CA VAL A 296 -4.19 -5.66 -3.25
C VAL A 296 -3.23 -4.62 -3.77
N GLY A 297 -3.78 -3.46 -4.11
CA GLY A 297 -3.04 -2.41 -4.77
C GLY A 297 -3.01 -1.12 -3.97
N ILE A 298 -1.83 -0.72 -3.48
CA ILE A 298 -1.66 0.42 -2.57
C ILE A 298 -0.93 1.56 -3.31
N PRO A 299 -1.58 2.72 -3.52
CA PRO A 299 -0.94 3.89 -4.12
C PRO A 299 0.22 4.44 -3.28
N ALA A 300 1.24 5.02 -3.93
CA ALA A 300 2.37 5.66 -3.25
C ALA A 300 1.96 6.71 -2.20
N LEU A 301 0.88 7.45 -2.45
CA LEU A 301 0.39 8.48 -1.53
C LEU A 301 -0.07 7.90 -0.19
N VAL A 302 -0.75 6.75 -0.19
CA VAL A 302 -1.18 6.06 1.03
C VAL A 302 0.03 5.54 1.80
N MET A 303 1.03 4.98 1.11
CA MET A 303 2.28 4.55 1.73
C MET A 303 3.05 5.70 2.36
N ASN A 304 3.11 6.85 1.69
CA ASN A 304 3.76 8.04 2.23
C ASN A 304 3.03 8.57 3.47
N ALA A 305 1.69 8.61 3.45
CA ALA A 305 0.90 8.99 4.63
C ALA A 305 1.18 8.07 5.83
N LEU A 306 1.26 6.74 5.61
CA LEU A 306 1.65 5.79 6.65
C LEU A 306 3.08 6.03 7.16
N LEU A 307 4.04 6.24 6.26
CA LEU A 307 5.44 6.52 6.62
C LEU A 307 5.59 7.79 7.47
N GLU A 308 4.86 8.85 7.10
CA GLU A 308 4.85 10.12 7.83
C GLU A 308 4.17 9.98 9.19
N LYS A 309 3.08 9.20 9.29
CA LYS A 309 2.36 8.98 10.53
C LYS A 309 3.15 8.14 11.52
N ASN A 310 3.72 7.03 11.03
CA ASN A 310 4.53 6.10 11.79
C ASN A 310 5.40 5.30 10.81
N GLY A 311 6.70 5.57 10.77
CA GLY A 311 7.62 4.86 9.89
C GLY A 311 7.67 3.35 10.09
N SER A 312 7.16 2.81 11.20
CA SER A 312 7.04 1.36 11.44
C SER A 312 5.62 0.81 11.23
N ALA A 313 4.67 1.61 10.73
CA ALA A 313 3.34 1.14 10.35
C ALA A 313 3.43 0.03 9.30
N ALA A 314 2.49 -0.90 9.31
CA ALA A 314 2.44 -2.01 8.36
C ALA A 314 1.19 -1.97 7.49
N ILE A 315 1.34 -2.39 6.23
CA ILE A 315 0.22 -2.74 5.37
C ILE A 315 -0.05 -4.22 5.56
N VAL A 316 -1.29 -4.57 5.89
CA VAL A 316 -1.73 -5.94 6.13
C VAL A 316 -2.74 -6.33 5.06
N ALA A 317 -2.31 -7.04 4.02
CA ALA A 317 -3.23 -7.64 3.05
C ALA A 317 -3.79 -8.95 3.64
N GLN A 318 -5.11 -9.08 3.70
CA GLN A 318 -5.81 -10.24 4.25
C GLN A 318 -6.74 -10.85 3.21
N VAL A 319 -6.62 -12.16 3.00
CA VAL A 319 -7.52 -12.97 2.17
C VAL A 319 -8.07 -14.11 3.03
N GLN A 320 -9.06 -14.86 2.55
CA GLN A 320 -9.54 -16.02 3.29
C GLN A 320 -8.43 -17.08 3.45
N GLY A 321 -7.98 -17.29 4.68
CA GLY A 321 -6.97 -18.31 5.06
C GLY A 321 -5.51 -17.87 5.00
N ALA A 322 -5.22 -16.60 4.65
CA ALA A 322 -3.85 -16.08 4.66
C ALA A 322 -3.79 -14.57 4.87
N SER A 323 -2.67 -14.08 5.40
CA SER A 323 -2.42 -12.64 5.53
C SER A 323 -0.95 -12.32 5.25
N TYR A 324 -0.69 -11.08 4.88
CA TYR A 324 0.65 -10.60 4.61
C TYR A 324 0.86 -9.19 5.15
N SER A 325 1.72 -9.05 6.16
CA SER A 325 1.97 -7.80 6.89
C SER A 325 3.37 -7.27 6.57
N ILE A 326 3.42 -6.15 5.84
CA ILE A 326 4.64 -5.50 5.33
C ILE A 326 4.79 -4.13 5.98
N PRO A 327 5.79 -3.93 6.87
CA PRO A 327 6.14 -2.59 7.35
C PRO A 327 6.52 -1.67 6.19
N VAL A 328 5.95 -0.46 6.14
CA VAL A 328 6.15 0.47 5.01
C VAL A 328 7.63 0.86 4.83
N LYS A 329 8.41 0.93 5.92
CA LYS A 329 9.88 1.15 5.88
C LYS A 329 10.67 0.08 5.13
N ASN A 330 10.09 -1.10 4.90
CA ASN A 330 10.77 -2.19 4.20
C ASN A 330 10.61 -2.11 2.67
N VAL A 331 9.84 -1.14 2.17
CA VAL A 331 9.50 -1.02 0.76
C VAL A 331 10.26 0.16 0.14
N GLU A 332 11.26 -0.15 -0.68
CA GLU A 332 12.16 0.84 -1.30
C GLU A 332 11.70 1.23 -2.70
N MET A 333 10.98 2.35 -2.81
CA MET A 333 10.36 2.81 -4.06
C MET A 333 11.35 3.44 -5.05
N ALA A 334 12.38 4.12 -4.55
CA ALA A 334 13.23 4.99 -5.37
C ALA A 334 14.00 4.23 -6.46
N GLU A 335 14.55 3.06 -6.10
CA GLU A 335 15.33 2.25 -7.03
C GLU A 335 14.41 1.61 -8.11
N ALA A 336 13.23 1.15 -7.73
CA ALA A 336 12.25 0.63 -8.68
C ALA A 336 11.74 1.73 -9.64
N ALA A 337 11.45 2.92 -9.12
CA ALA A 337 11.02 4.06 -9.94
C ALA A 337 12.07 4.41 -11.00
N LYS A 338 13.35 4.45 -10.60
CA LYS A 338 14.48 4.66 -11.50
C LYS A 338 14.60 3.59 -12.58
N GLN A 339 14.40 2.31 -12.23
CA GLN A 339 14.41 1.20 -13.18
C GLN A 339 13.24 1.27 -14.18
N LEU A 340 12.09 1.75 -13.73
CA LEU A 340 10.87 1.87 -14.54
C LEU A 340 10.80 3.18 -15.34
N GLY A 341 11.68 4.15 -15.06
CA GLY A 341 11.69 5.45 -15.75
C GLY A 341 10.55 6.37 -15.33
N VAL A 342 10.05 6.22 -14.10
CA VAL A 342 8.96 7.02 -13.50
C VAL A 342 9.42 7.63 -12.18
N THR A 343 8.60 8.49 -11.58
CA THR A 343 8.80 8.99 -10.21
C THR A 343 8.20 8.02 -9.18
N ALA A 344 8.72 8.03 -7.95
CA ALA A 344 8.22 7.15 -6.89
C ALA A 344 6.74 7.40 -6.55
N ALA A 345 6.24 8.62 -6.76
CA ALA A 345 4.84 8.98 -6.53
C ALA A 345 3.87 8.36 -7.54
N GLU A 346 4.38 7.92 -8.70
CA GLU A 346 3.59 7.28 -9.75
C GLU A 346 3.47 5.76 -9.55
N LEU A 347 4.18 5.18 -8.58
CA LEU A 347 4.16 3.75 -8.34
C LEU A 347 2.97 3.31 -7.46
N LYS A 348 2.53 2.07 -7.69
CA LYS A 348 1.59 1.33 -6.85
C LYS A 348 2.30 0.09 -6.30
N LEU A 349 2.18 -0.15 -5.00
CA LEU A 349 2.58 -1.42 -4.39
C LEU A 349 1.47 -2.44 -4.62
N THR A 350 1.80 -3.54 -5.27
CA THR A 350 0.86 -4.63 -5.51
C THR A 350 1.28 -5.84 -4.69
N ILE A 351 0.36 -6.35 -3.87
CA ILE A 351 0.54 -7.55 -3.04
C ILE A 351 -0.41 -8.62 -3.57
N SER A 352 0.12 -9.75 -4.02
CA SER A 352 -0.68 -10.90 -4.43
C SER A 352 -0.52 -12.04 -3.43
N ILE A 353 -1.65 -12.59 -3.00
CA ILE A 353 -1.74 -13.77 -2.15
C ILE A 353 -2.57 -14.81 -2.90
N THR A 354 -1.92 -15.90 -3.32
CA THR A 354 -2.54 -16.88 -4.22
C THR A 354 -2.35 -18.30 -3.69
N PRO A 355 -3.42 -19.02 -3.34
CA PRO A 355 -3.34 -20.44 -3.06
C PRO A 355 -2.87 -21.21 -4.30
N VAL A 356 -1.87 -22.08 -4.12
CA VAL A 356 -1.30 -22.92 -5.18
C VAL A 356 -1.33 -24.39 -4.78
N SER A 357 -1.15 -25.26 -5.77
CA SER A 357 -1.01 -26.71 -5.50
C SER A 357 0.23 -26.97 -4.65
N ASN A 358 0.07 -27.70 -3.55
CA ASN A 358 1.19 -28.01 -2.68
C ASN A 358 1.91 -29.28 -3.15
N ILE A 359 3.16 -29.14 -3.59
CA ILE A 359 4.00 -30.27 -4.03
C ILE A 359 4.18 -31.29 -2.90
N LEU A 360 4.17 -30.84 -1.64
CA LEU A 360 4.36 -31.69 -0.48
C LEU A 360 3.15 -32.58 -0.17
N ASP A 361 1.95 -32.31 -0.71
CA ASP A 361 0.76 -33.14 -0.47
C ASP A 361 0.95 -34.59 -0.94
N LYS A 362 1.85 -34.80 -1.90
CA LYS A 362 2.17 -36.12 -2.46
C LYS A 362 3.38 -36.79 -1.80
N ASP A 363 4.05 -36.09 -0.88
CA ASP A 363 5.27 -36.57 -0.24
C ASP A 363 4.97 -37.10 1.17
N THR A 364 4.99 -38.42 1.32
CA THR A 364 4.67 -39.11 2.57
C THR A 364 5.64 -38.82 3.71
N ARG A 365 6.77 -38.16 3.45
CA ARG A 365 7.71 -37.70 4.49
C ARG A 365 7.17 -36.52 5.30
N TYR A 366 6.18 -35.80 4.78
CA TYR A 366 5.63 -34.61 5.40
C TYR A 366 4.16 -34.79 5.71
N LYS A 367 3.76 -34.39 6.93
CA LYS A 367 2.36 -34.19 7.26
C LYS A 367 2.03 -32.72 7.05
N VAL A 368 1.43 -32.42 5.91
CA VAL A 368 0.99 -31.07 5.54
C VAL A 368 -0.22 -30.66 6.38
N LEU A 369 -0.20 -29.42 6.88
CA LEU A 369 -1.22 -28.86 7.77
C LEU A 369 -2.03 -27.72 7.12
N SER A 370 -1.57 -27.16 5.99
CA SER A 370 -2.25 -26.05 5.29
C SER A 370 -2.13 -26.18 3.77
N LYS A 371 -2.91 -25.37 3.05
CA LYS A 371 -2.63 -25.11 1.62
C LYS A 371 -1.24 -24.46 1.45
N ALA A 372 -0.68 -24.57 0.26
CA ALA A 372 0.47 -23.77 -0.13
C ALA A 372 -0.01 -22.42 -0.65
N ILE A 373 0.59 -21.33 -0.17
CA ILE A 373 0.21 -19.96 -0.52
C ILE A 373 1.43 -19.26 -1.12
N ASP A 374 1.30 -18.79 -2.35
CA ASP A 374 2.28 -17.94 -3.01
C ASP A 374 2.06 -16.48 -2.61
N PHE A 375 3.13 -15.84 -2.12
CA PHE A 375 3.13 -14.42 -1.78
C PHE A 375 4.06 -13.69 -2.73
N LYS A 376 3.53 -12.73 -3.48
CA LYS A 376 4.27 -11.90 -4.44
C LYS A 376 4.05 -10.43 -4.13
N VAL A 377 5.11 -9.63 -4.31
CA VAL A 377 5.07 -8.18 -4.14
C VAL A 377 5.73 -7.51 -5.33
N GLU A 378 5.05 -6.53 -5.90
CA GLU A 378 5.51 -5.79 -7.06
C GLU A 378 5.33 -4.29 -6.87
N LEU A 379 6.21 -3.51 -7.46
CA LEU A 379 6.04 -2.08 -7.66
C LEU A 379 5.68 -1.86 -9.12
N VAL A 380 4.48 -1.32 -9.36
CA VAL A 380 3.87 -1.22 -10.69
C VAL A 380 3.78 0.25 -11.09
N ALA A 381 4.25 0.56 -12.30
CA ALA A 381 4.15 1.89 -12.92
C ALA A 381 2.82 2.06 -13.70
N PRO A 382 2.43 3.30 -14.08
CA PRO A 382 1.19 3.55 -14.80
C PRO A 382 1.09 2.86 -16.17
N ASP A 383 2.22 2.50 -16.77
CA ASP A 383 2.28 1.75 -18.03
C ASP A 383 2.19 0.22 -17.84
N ASN A 384 1.85 -0.22 -16.62
CA ASN A 384 1.78 -1.62 -16.18
C ASN A 384 3.11 -2.39 -16.18
N LYS A 385 4.25 -1.73 -16.37
CA LYS A 385 5.54 -2.37 -16.09
C LYS A 385 5.75 -2.50 -14.58
N SER A 386 6.39 -3.58 -14.15
CA SER A 386 6.61 -3.85 -12.73
C SER A 386 8.05 -4.25 -12.42
N VAL A 387 8.44 -3.99 -11.17
CA VAL A 387 9.63 -4.55 -10.52
C VAL A 387 9.17 -5.41 -9.35
N GLU A 388 9.55 -6.68 -9.35
CA GLU A 388 9.25 -7.59 -8.24
C GLU A 388 10.20 -7.34 -7.05
N LEU A 389 9.62 -7.18 -5.87
CA LEU A 389 10.37 -7.11 -4.61
C LEU A 389 10.63 -8.53 -4.11
N LYS A 390 11.77 -9.10 -4.50
CA LYS A 390 12.14 -10.49 -4.14
C LYS A 390 12.55 -10.64 -2.68
N SER A 391 13.17 -9.61 -2.10
CA SER A 391 13.70 -9.63 -0.74
C SER A 391 13.51 -8.29 -0.02
N PHE A 392 13.52 -8.33 1.30
CA PHE A 392 13.32 -7.21 2.21
C PHE A 392 14.47 -7.14 3.21
N LYS A 393 14.79 -5.93 3.67
CA LYS A 393 15.84 -5.70 4.68
C LYS A 393 15.55 -6.40 6.01
N HIS A 394 14.27 -6.50 6.39
CA HIS A 394 13.82 -7.16 7.62
C HIS A 394 12.88 -8.33 7.30
N PRO A 395 12.73 -9.30 8.22
CA PRO A 395 11.73 -10.36 8.08
C PRO A 395 10.32 -9.77 7.99
N ILE A 396 9.53 -10.28 7.04
CA ILE A 396 8.14 -9.91 6.84
C ILE A 396 7.23 -11.01 7.35
N THR A 397 6.10 -10.65 7.96
CA THR A 397 5.17 -11.58 8.60
C THR A 397 4.10 -12.05 7.62
N ARG A 398 3.90 -13.37 7.54
CA ARG A 398 2.85 -14.03 6.75
C ARG A 398 1.98 -14.86 7.68
N GLY A 399 0.68 -14.63 7.69
CA GLY A 399 -0.28 -15.49 8.37
C GLY A 399 -0.75 -16.60 7.42
N ILE A 400 -0.83 -17.83 7.92
CA ILE A 400 -1.41 -18.97 7.20
C ILE A 400 -2.36 -19.70 8.14
N GLU A 401 -3.59 -19.91 7.67
CA GLU A 401 -4.58 -20.75 8.34
C GLU A 401 -4.42 -22.22 7.94
N ALA A 402 -4.54 -23.09 8.93
CA ALA A 402 -4.39 -24.53 8.82
C ALA A 402 -5.74 -25.22 8.63
N ASN A 403 -5.69 -26.37 7.96
CA ASN A 403 -6.85 -27.24 7.78
C ASN A 403 -7.16 -28.07 9.04
N SER A 404 -6.28 -28.05 10.05
CA SER A 404 -6.37 -28.82 11.29
C SER A 404 -5.75 -28.05 12.45
N ASN A 405 -6.05 -28.46 13.69
CA ASN A 405 -5.46 -27.83 14.86
C ASN A 405 -3.93 -27.90 14.84
N LEU A 406 -3.29 -26.78 15.15
CA LEU A 406 -1.85 -26.62 15.19
C LEU A 406 -1.29 -26.99 16.56
N ASN A 407 -0.07 -27.51 16.56
CA ASN A 407 0.69 -27.78 17.77
C ASN A 407 1.89 -26.82 17.83
N PRO A 408 1.93 -25.86 18.76
CA PRO A 408 3.02 -24.91 18.91
C PRO A 408 4.43 -25.53 18.90
N ALA A 409 4.59 -26.75 19.44
CA ALA A 409 5.87 -27.44 19.53
C ALA A 409 6.34 -28.06 18.21
N THR A 410 5.42 -28.53 17.35
CA THR A 410 5.74 -29.33 16.15
C THR A 410 5.35 -28.68 14.83
N THR A 411 4.47 -27.67 14.84
CA THR A 411 4.09 -26.94 13.63
C THR A 411 5.28 -26.13 13.10
N LEU A 412 5.61 -26.33 11.83
CA LEU A 412 6.70 -25.66 11.14
C LEU A 412 6.20 -25.10 9.80
N GLY A 413 6.35 -23.79 9.63
CA GLY A 413 6.25 -23.13 8.34
C GLY A 413 7.48 -23.40 7.48
N VAL A 414 7.25 -23.65 6.20
CA VAL A 414 8.33 -23.92 5.23
C VAL A 414 8.07 -23.19 3.92
N VAL A 415 9.16 -22.79 3.27
CA VAL A 415 9.17 -22.51 1.84
C VAL A 415 9.25 -23.83 1.09
N VAL A 416 8.43 -23.99 0.06
CA VAL A 416 8.44 -25.16 -0.83
C VAL A 416 9.18 -24.79 -2.11
N GLN A 417 10.29 -25.48 -2.39
CA GLN A 417 11.03 -25.29 -3.64
C GLN A 417 10.44 -26.16 -4.75
N ALA A 418 10.72 -25.81 -6.01
CA ALA A 418 10.22 -26.54 -7.18
C ALA A 418 10.68 -28.02 -7.23
N ASP A 419 11.81 -28.35 -6.60
CA ASP A 419 12.32 -29.72 -6.49
C ASP A 419 11.73 -30.51 -5.29
N GLY A 420 10.79 -29.92 -4.56
CA GLY A 420 10.18 -30.51 -3.36
C GLY A 420 11.05 -30.42 -2.10
N SER A 421 12.23 -29.78 -2.17
CA SER A 421 13.00 -29.45 -0.97
C SER A 421 12.35 -28.31 -0.19
N ILE A 422 12.60 -28.27 1.12
CA ILE A 422 12.00 -27.29 2.02
C ILE A 422 13.06 -26.40 2.67
N ILE A 423 12.71 -25.14 2.91
CA ILE A 423 13.48 -24.22 3.76
C ILE A 423 12.62 -23.86 4.95
N ALA A 424 13.11 -24.14 6.14
CA ALA A 424 12.42 -23.83 7.39
C ALA A 424 12.26 -22.32 7.59
N VAL A 425 11.12 -21.93 8.15
CA VAL A 425 10.78 -20.54 8.41
C VAL A 425 10.43 -20.39 9.90
N PRO A 426 10.95 -19.36 10.60
CA PRO A 426 10.49 -19.03 11.95
C PRO A 426 8.97 -18.95 12.00
N THR A 427 8.39 -19.74 12.90
CA THR A 427 6.95 -20.02 12.94
C THR A 427 6.43 -19.93 14.36
N TYR A 428 5.50 -19.01 14.54
CA TYR A 428 4.76 -18.80 15.78
C TYR A 428 3.30 -19.16 15.57
N VAL A 429 2.79 -20.16 16.28
CA VAL A 429 1.38 -20.53 16.32
C VAL A 429 0.65 -19.53 17.21
N ASN A 430 -0.18 -18.67 16.63
CA ASN A 430 -0.87 -17.60 17.36
C ASN A 430 -2.23 -18.05 17.94
N ASP A 431 -2.87 -19.04 17.33
CA ASP A 431 -4.10 -19.67 17.82
C ASP A 431 -4.21 -21.13 17.34
N GLU A 432 -5.34 -21.79 17.58
CA GLU A 432 -5.53 -23.20 17.25
C GLU A 432 -5.38 -23.52 15.75
N LYS A 433 -5.57 -22.55 14.85
CA LYS A 433 -5.54 -22.78 13.40
C LYS A 433 -4.60 -21.87 12.64
N SER A 434 -4.06 -20.83 13.25
CA SER A 434 -3.23 -19.84 12.57
C SER A 434 -1.79 -19.90 13.03
N ALA A 435 -0.88 -19.70 12.07
CA ALA A 435 0.53 -19.51 12.33
C ALA A 435 1.10 -18.31 11.57
N LEU A 436 2.00 -17.59 12.23
CA LEU A 436 2.74 -16.45 11.73
C LEU A 436 4.16 -16.88 11.35
N LEU A 437 4.48 -16.76 10.05
CA LEU A 437 5.77 -17.07 9.45
C LEU A 437 6.56 -15.79 9.21
N ARG A 438 7.83 -15.75 9.62
CA ARG A 438 8.68 -14.57 9.44
C ARG A 438 9.86 -14.85 8.53
N ARG A 439 9.87 -14.19 7.37
CA ARG A 439 10.95 -14.36 6.39
C ARG A 439 11.15 -13.12 5.53
N SER A 440 12.39 -12.87 5.17
CA SER A 440 12.84 -11.70 4.40
C SER A 440 12.67 -11.82 2.88
N THR A 441 12.16 -12.94 2.32
CA THR A 441 11.94 -13.05 0.86
C THR A 441 10.55 -13.56 0.52
N ASN A 442 10.12 -13.32 -0.72
CA ASN A 442 8.89 -13.86 -1.27
C ASN A 442 9.07 -15.26 -1.83
N SER A 443 8.01 -16.07 -1.74
CA SER A 443 7.97 -17.47 -2.16
C SER A 443 6.59 -18.10 -1.92
N THR A 444 6.50 -19.41 -2.17
CA THR A 444 5.39 -20.26 -1.78
C THR A 444 5.63 -20.88 -0.40
N TYR A 445 4.66 -20.71 0.51
CA TYR A 445 4.75 -21.13 1.91
C TYR A 445 3.64 -22.12 2.27
N THR A 446 3.93 -23.05 3.18
CA THR A 446 2.95 -23.98 3.76
C THR A 446 3.33 -24.35 5.19
N LEU A 447 2.39 -24.93 5.93
CA LEU A 447 2.60 -25.48 7.27
C LEU A 447 2.74 -26.99 7.18
N ILE A 448 3.71 -27.54 7.91
CA ILE A 448 3.90 -28.99 8.11
C ILE A 448 4.03 -29.30 9.60
N GLU A 449 3.82 -30.56 9.97
CA GLU A 449 4.23 -31.09 11.27
C GLU A 449 5.65 -31.67 11.19
N HIS A 450 6.53 -31.23 12.07
CA HIS A 450 7.89 -31.74 12.20
C HIS A 450 8.31 -31.75 13.67
N SER A 451 8.58 -32.93 14.20
CA SER A 451 9.12 -33.13 15.55
C SER A 451 10.54 -33.68 15.47
N LYS A 452 11.43 -33.20 16.34
CA LYS A 452 12.81 -33.68 16.42
C LYS A 452 13.34 -33.75 17.85
N THR A 453 13.80 -34.94 18.22
CA THR A 453 14.55 -35.21 19.46
C THR A 453 15.89 -35.91 19.17
N PHE A 454 16.73 -36.03 20.21
CA PHE A 454 18.05 -36.66 20.20
C PHE A 454 18.26 -37.49 21.48
N ILE A 455 18.95 -38.63 21.36
CA ILE A 455 19.14 -39.58 22.46
C ILE A 455 19.93 -38.97 23.63
N ASP A 456 20.87 -38.07 23.34
CA ASP A 456 21.71 -37.37 24.33
C ASP A 456 21.05 -36.10 24.89
N VAL A 457 19.73 -35.97 24.71
CA VAL A 457 18.92 -34.82 25.10
C VAL A 457 17.61 -35.26 25.76
N ASP A 458 16.92 -36.23 25.15
CA ASP A 458 15.62 -36.80 25.56
C ASP A 458 15.62 -37.38 26.99
N LYS A 459 14.44 -37.39 27.63
CA LYS A 459 14.16 -37.99 28.95
C LYS A 459 15.00 -37.42 30.09
N GLY A 460 15.21 -36.11 30.08
CA GLY A 460 15.96 -35.39 31.11
C GLY A 460 17.46 -35.62 31.05
N ALA A 461 18.00 -36.14 29.94
CA ALA A 461 19.44 -36.36 29.77
C ALA A 461 20.24 -35.04 29.84
N THR A 462 19.58 -33.90 29.57
CA THR A 462 20.17 -32.57 29.72
C THR A 462 19.12 -31.55 30.17
N TRP A 463 19.56 -30.55 30.93
CA TRP A 463 18.72 -29.40 31.31
C TRP A 463 18.22 -28.60 30.11
N ALA A 464 18.86 -28.75 28.95
CA ALA A 464 18.56 -28.02 27.74
C ALA A 464 17.54 -28.72 26.82
N GLU A 465 16.92 -29.82 27.27
CA GLU A 465 16.02 -30.66 26.47
C GLU A 465 14.96 -29.85 25.74
N GLU A 466 14.15 -29.10 26.48
CA GLU A 466 13.08 -28.29 25.91
C GLU A 466 13.58 -27.30 24.85
N TYR A 467 14.68 -26.59 25.13
CA TYR A 467 15.24 -25.61 24.21
C TYR A 467 15.74 -26.26 22.92
N VAL A 468 16.42 -27.40 23.05
CA VAL A 468 16.99 -28.13 21.91
C VAL A 468 15.89 -28.71 21.06
N GLU A 469 14.90 -29.38 21.64
CA GLU A 469 13.82 -30.03 20.91
C GLU A 469 12.92 -29.02 20.19
N LYS A 470 12.56 -27.91 20.85
CA LYS A 470 11.77 -26.86 20.20
C LYS A 470 12.53 -26.25 19.03
N LEU A 471 13.79 -25.87 19.19
CA LEU A 471 14.58 -25.28 18.09
C LEU A 471 14.87 -26.31 16.97
N ALA A 472 15.07 -27.59 17.31
CA ALA A 472 15.32 -28.64 16.33
C ALA A 472 14.06 -29.00 15.54
N SER A 473 12.90 -29.02 16.20
CA SER A 473 11.60 -29.20 15.58
C SER A 473 11.27 -28.04 14.62
N LYS A 474 11.76 -26.82 14.91
CA LYS A 474 11.71 -25.68 13.99
C LYS A 474 12.86 -25.64 12.96
N LYS A 475 13.75 -26.65 12.94
CA LYS A 475 14.96 -26.74 12.09
C LYS A 475 15.92 -25.53 12.21
N ILE A 476 15.88 -24.81 13.32
CA ILE A 476 16.80 -23.70 13.61
C ILE A 476 18.17 -24.28 14.02
N VAL A 477 18.16 -25.31 14.86
CA VAL A 477 19.35 -26.08 15.24
C VAL A 477 19.29 -27.49 14.65
N ASN A 478 20.44 -28.06 14.30
CA ASN A 478 20.57 -29.41 13.79
C ASN A 478 21.47 -30.24 14.70
N GLY A 479 21.23 -31.55 14.82
CA GLY A 479 22.14 -32.46 15.49
C GLY A 479 23.47 -32.60 14.74
N VAL A 480 24.50 -33.10 15.43
CA VAL A 480 25.76 -33.50 14.76
C VAL A 480 25.58 -34.81 13.98
N SER A 481 24.53 -35.57 14.31
CA SER A 481 24.05 -36.73 13.57
C SER A 481 22.52 -36.78 13.60
N SER A 482 21.93 -37.81 12.97
CA SER A 482 20.49 -38.04 13.05
C SER A 482 19.98 -38.32 14.46
N THR A 483 20.82 -38.72 15.41
CA THR A 483 20.41 -39.14 16.76
C THR A 483 21.12 -38.42 17.90
N SER A 484 22.16 -37.63 17.63
CA SER A 484 22.95 -36.95 18.66
C SER A 484 23.04 -35.44 18.41
N PHE A 485 22.82 -34.67 19.46
CA PHE A 485 22.95 -33.21 19.48
C PHE A 485 24.30 -32.74 19.99
N LYS A 486 24.95 -33.47 20.92
CA LYS A 486 26.17 -33.08 21.64
C LYS A 486 26.03 -31.75 22.40
N PRO A 487 25.20 -31.67 23.46
CA PRO A 487 24.92 -30.43 24.18
C PRO A 487 26.17 -29.71 24.72
N SER A 488 27.20 -30.46 25.13
CA SER A 488 28.44 -29.89 25.68
C SER A 488 29.50 -29.49 24.65
N LYS A 489 29.29 -29.77 23.35
CA LYS A 489 30.24 -29.37 22.31
C LYS A 489 30.23 -27.84 22.17
N ILE A 490 31.42 -27.25 22.04
CA ILE A 490 31.61 -25.82 21.81
C ILE A 490 31.11 -25.43 20.41
N VAL A 491 30.49 -24.26 20.32
CA VAL A 491 29.94 -23.70 19.07
C VAL A 491 30.98 -22.78 18.45
N THR A 492 31.09 -22.83 17.13
CA THR A 492 31.91 -21.88 16.35
C THR A 492 31.15 -20.59 16.05
N ARG A 493 31.88 -19.50 15.80
CA ARG A 493 31.30 -18.20 15.38
C ARG A 493 30.40 -18.33 14.16
N GLY A 494 30.81 -19.14 13.18
CA GLY A 494 30.04 -19.42 11.97
C GLY A 494 28.78 -20.22 12.26
N GLU A 495 28.84 -21.25 13.12
CA GLU A 495 27.65 -21.99 13.53
C GLU A 495 26.65 -21.09 14.25
N PHE A 496 27.10 -20.21 15.16
CA PHE A 496 26.23 -19.26 15.87
C PHE A 496 25.58 -18.25 14.91
N ALA A 497 26.34 -17.70 13.97
CA ALA A 497 25.82 -16.83 12.92
C ALA A 497 24.75 -17.55 12.07
N ALA A 498 25.02 -18.81 11.67
CA ALA A 498 24.10 -19.56 10.81
C ALA A 498 22.74 -19.82 11.48
N ILE A 499 22.75 -20.24 12.74
CA ILE A 499 21.51 -20.51 13.49
C ILE A 499 20.77 -19.21 13.84
N LEU A 500 21.47 -18.10 14.04
CA LEU A 500 20.84 -16.78 14.20
C LEU A 500 20.13 -16.34 12.92
N ALA A 501 20.78 -16.50 11.76
CA ALA A 501 20.16 -16.20 10.45
C ALA A 501 18.87 -16.99 10.25
N ARG A 502 18.92 -18.32 10.50
CA ARG A 502 17.74 -19.21 10.40
C ARG A 502 16.65 -18.84 11.40
N GLY A 503 17.03 -18.57 12.64
CA GLY A 503 16.11 -18.17 13.70
C GLY A 503 15.37 -16.86 13.41
N LEU A 504 16.02 -15.94 12.69
CA LEU A 504 15.43 -14.66 12.27
C LEU A 504 14.77 -14.73 10.89
N GLY A 505 14.93 -15.82 10.13
CA GLY A 505 14.36 -15.91 8.78
C GLY A 505 14.94 -14.88 7.80
N ILE A 506 16.17 -14.44 8.04
CA ILE A 506 16.90 -13.53 7.15
C ILE A 506 17.70 -14.33 6.12
N VAL A 507 17.73 -13.81 4.90
CA VAL A 507 18.32 -14.47 3.72
C VAL A 507 19.17 -13.43 3.00
N ALA A 508 20.35 -13.84 2.56
CA ALA A 508 21.24 -12.95 1.83
C ALA A 508 20.62 -12.57 0.48
N THR A 509 20.76 -11.30 0.10
CA THR A 509 20.40 -10.84 -1.26
C THR A 509 21.26 -11.50 -2.32
N ASP A 510 22.55 -11.71 -2.01
CA ASP A 510 23.49 -12.48 -2.80
C ASP A 510 24.40 -13.29 -1.87
N ALA A 511 24.16 -14.59 -1.76
CA ALA A 511 24.90 -15.47 -0.87
C ALA A 511 26.42 -15.46 -1.11
N SER A 512 26.89 -15.07 -2.30
CA SER A 512 28.30 -15.02 -2.65
C SER A 512 29.03 -13.76 -2.15
N LYS A 513 28.29 -12.70 -1.79
CA LYS A 513 28.86 -11.39 -1.41
C LYS A 513 29.01 -11.23 0.10
N THR A 514 29.81 -12.09 0.70
CA THR A 514 30.02 -12.12 2.16
C THR A 514 30.74 -10.88 2.70
N GLY A 515 31.57 -10.23 1.87
CA GLY A 515 32.49 -9.17 2.31
C GLY A 515 33.69 -9.68 3.13
N PHE A 516 33.80 -11.00 3.36
CA PHE A 516 34.88 -11.62 4.13
C PHE A 516 35.69 -12.58 3.26
N THR A 517 37.02 -12.52 3.39
CA THR A 517 37.93 -13.32 2.55
C THR A 517 37.96 -14.80 2.91
N ASP A 518 37.47 -15.17 4.09
CA ASP A 518 37.48 -16.53 4.64
C ASP A 518 36.08 -17.17 4.73
N VAL A 519 35.07 -16.54 4.10
CA VAL A 519 33.69 -17.03 4.06
C VAL A 519 33.26 -17.30 2.63
N SER A 520 32.74 -18.50 2.35
CA SER A 520 32.22 -18.90 1.03
C SER A 520 31.00 -19.83 1.15
N THR A 521 30.24 -19.99 0.06
CA THR A 521 29.05 -20.87 0.02
C THR A 521 29.39 -22.36 -0.02
N SER A 522 30.67 -22.75 -0.13
CA SER A 522 31.10 -24.15 -0.01
C SER A 522 31.20 -24.61 1.45
N GLN A 523 31.22 -23.67 2.40
CA GLN A 523 31.29 -23.96 3.83
C GLN A 523 29.90 -24.30 4.38
N GLY A 524 29.78 -25.37 5.17
CA GLY A 524 28.49 -25.80 5.72
C GLY A 524 27.77 -24.74 6.58
N VAL A 525 28.52 -23.83 7.20
CA VAL A 525 27.99 -22.71 8.02
C VAL A 525 27.46 -21.53 7.19
N ASN A 526 27.74 -21.50 5.88
CA ASN A 526 27.29 -20.45 4.96
C ASN A 526 26.75 -21.03 3.65
N LYS A 527 26.33 -22.30 3.65
CA LYS A 527 25.90 -23.02 2.44
C LYS A 527 24.76 -22.31 1.73
N ASN A 528 23.86 -21.68 2.49
CA ASN A 528 22.72 -20.95 1.98
C ASN A 528 22.90 -19.43 2.15
N GLY A 529 24.13 -18.95 2.35
CA GLY A 529 24.43 -17.54 2.59
C GLY A 529 24.08 -17.07 4.01
N GLU A 530 24.02 -17.94 5.01
CA GLU A 530 23.59 -17.55 6.35
C GLU A 530 24.51 -16.52 7.02
N ILE A 531 25.83 -16.67 6.89
CA ILE A 531 26.81 -15.69 7.39
C ILE A 531 26.68 -14.38 6.60
N THR A 532 26.49 -14.48 5.28
CA THR A 532 26.24 -13.31 4.43
C THR A 532 25.00 -12.54 4.88
N ALA A 533 23.89 -13.24 5.18
CA ALA A 533 22.64 -12.63 5.60
C ALA A 533 22.79 -11.83 6.91
N VAL A 534 23.46 -12.40 7.92
CA VAL A 534 23.69 -11.70 9.19
C VAL A 534 24.72 -10.56 9.07
N ALA A 535 25.60 -10.61 8.06
CA ALA A 535 26.51 -9.51 7.76
C ALA A 535 25.78 -8.35 7.07
N GLU A 536 24.95 -8.63 6.07
CA GLU A 536 24.08 -7.66 5.39
C GLU A 536 23.13 -6.97 6.38
N ALA A 537 22.61 -7.71 7.36
CA ALA A 537 21.77 -7.20 8.45
C ALA A 537 22.56 -6.45 9.56
N GLY A 538 23.90 -6.37 9.46
CA GLY A 538 24.75 -5.67 10.44
C GLY A 538 24.89 -6.37 11.80
N LEU A 539 24.50 -7.65 11.90
CA LEU A 539 24.53 -8.42 13.15
C LEU A 539 25.95 -8.90 13.50
N ILE A 540 26.79 -9.07 12.49
CA ILE A 540 28.19 -9.45 12.65
C ILE A 540 29.13 -8.41 12.05
N ALA A 541 30.36 -8.40 12.54
CA ALA A 541 31.45 -7.64 11.95
C ALA A 541 32.69 -8.55 11.88
N GLY A 542 33.50 -8.37 10.84
CA GLY A 542 34.78 -9.03 10.70
C GLY A 542 35.90 -8.34 11.49
N TYR A 543 37.08 -8.90 11.35
CA TYR A 543 38.32 -8.33 11.86
C TYR A 543 38.93 -7.35 10.86
N LYS A 544 39.89 -6.53 11.31
CA LYS A 544 40.57 -5.52 10.47
C LYS A 544 41.32 -6.10 9.27
N ASP A 545 41.63 -7.40 9.31
CA ASP A 545 42.29 -8.15 8.24
C ASP A 545 41.33 -8.61 7.13
N GLY A 546 40.03 -8.31 7.23
CA GLY A 546 39.00 -8.71 6.26
C GLY A 546 38.43 -10.12 6.50
N THR A 547 38.77 -10.78 7.61
CA THR A 547 38.27 -12.12 7.96
C THR A 547 37.10 -12.07 8.94
N PHE A 548 36.25 -13.11 8.95
CA PHE A 548 35.21 -13.32 9.97
C PHE A 548 35.59 -14.39 11.00
N ARG A 549 36.41 -15.35 10.59
CA ARG A 549 36.89 -16.52 11.33
C ARG A 549 35.75 -17.44 11.74
N PRO A 550 35.04 -18.04 10.76
CA PRO A 550 33.82 -18.81 11.01
C PRO A 550 34.05 -20.09 11.84
N TYR A 551 35.28 -20.59 11.90
CA TYR A 551 35.62 -21.83 12.62
C TYR A 551 36.29 -21.61 13.97
N GLU A 552 36.52 -20.36 14.38
CA GLU A 552 36.92 -20.06 15.76
C GLU A 552 35.73 -20.28 16.71
N GLU A 553 36.02 -20.73 17.93
CA GLU A 553 35.03 -20.90 18.99
C GLU A 553 34.43 -19.54 19.38
N ILE A 554 33.11 -19.50 19.61
CA ILE A 554 32.45 -18.25 19.99
C ILE A 554 32.50 -18.05 21.51
N THR A 555 33.06 -16.91 21.92
CA THR A 555 33.01 -16.50 23.33
C THR A 555 31.65 -15.97 23.71
N ARG A 556 31.32 -15.99 25.01
CA ARG A 556 30.07 -15.43 25.55
C ARG A 556 29.92 -13.94 25.24
N ASP A 557 31.00 -13.16 25.27
CA ASP A 557 30.99 -11.75 24.85
C ASP A 557 30.58 -11.59 23.39
N GLN A 558 31.13 -12.41 22.49
CA GLN A 558 30.80 -12.35 21.07
C GLN A 558 29.35 -12.75 20.80
N ALA A 559 28.86 -13.79 21.49
CA ALA A 559 27.45 -14.17 21.44
C ALA A 559 26.53 -13.02 21.92
N ALA A 560 26.90 -12.34 23.01
CA ALA A 560 26.16 -11.19 23.53
C ALA A 560 26.08 -10.04 22.50
N ILE A 561 27.18 -9.76 21.80
CA ILE A 561 27.22 -8.73 20.74
C ILE A 561 26.25 -9.09 19.60
N MET A 562 26.30 -10.34 19.11
CA MET A 562 25.43 -10.77 18.00
C MET A 562 23.95 -10.72 18.37
N ILE A 563 23.58 -11.19 19.57
CA ILE A 563 22.19 -11.14 20.05
C ILE A 563 21.75 -9.70 20.32
N SER A 564 22.60 -8.87 20.93
CA SER A 564 22.28 -7.46 21.15
C SER A 564 22.02 -6.73 19.84
N ARG A 565 22.78 -7.01 18.78
CA ARG A 565 22.53 -6.43 17.46
C ARG A 565 21.26 -6.99 16.82
N ALA A 566 20.96 -8.26 17.05
CA ALA A 566 19.71 -8.87 16.58
C ALA A 566 18.48 -8.24 17.24
N ILE A 567 18.56 -7.89 18.53
CA ILE A 567 17.52 -7.11 19.22
C ILE A 567 17.31 -5.78 18.51
N ASP A 568 18.38 -5.05 18.23
CA ASP A 568 18.32 -3.72 17.60
C ASP A 568 17.83 -3.78 16.15
N PHE A 569 18.21 -4.83 15.42
CA PHE A 569 17.78 -5.06 14.04
C PHE A 569 16.30 -5.43 13.94
N ILE A 570 15.79 -6.25 14.87
CA ILE A 570 14.37 -6.61 14.88
C ILE A 570 13.51 -5.47 15.43
N ASP A 571 14.03 -4.67 16.36
CA ASP A 571 13.36 -3.49 16.92
C ASP A 571 11.95 -3.82 17.45
N SER A 572 11.82 -4.97 18.13
CA SER A 572 10.53 -5.45 18.64
C SER A 572 10.19 -4.82 19.99
N LYS A 573 8.98 -4.27 20.08
CA LYS A 573 8.38 -3.78 21.33
C LYS A 573 8.17 -4.89 22.39
N ASP A 574 8.21 -6.16 21.99
CA ASP A 574 8.06 -7.29 22.92
C ASP A 574 9.32 -7.57 23.76
N VAL A 575 10.47 -6.99 23.39
CA VAL A 575 11.72 -7.13 24.15
C VAL A 575 11.65 -6.32 25.44
N LYS A 576 11.59 -7.01 26.58
CA LYS A 576 11.52 -6.39 27.91
C LYS A 576 12.90 -6.36 28.56
N LEU A 577 13.33 -5.18 29.01
CA LEU A 577 14.61 -4.99 29.69
C LEU A 577 14.39 -4.78 31.20
N ASP A 578 14.95 -5.66 32.02
CA ASP A 578 14.98 -5.52 33.47
C ASP A 578 16.09 -4.55 33.89
N ASN A 579 15.75 -3.27 34.04
CA ASN A 579 16.69 -2.22 34.42
C ASN A 579 17.27 -2.36 35.85
N SER A 580 16.72 -3.26 36.67
CA SER A 580 17.27 -3.57 38.00
C SER A 580 18.56 -4.39 37.92
N LYS A 581 18.73 -5.20 36.86
CA LYS A 581 19.96 -5.93 36.58
C LYS A 581 21.09 -4.97 36.21
N LYS A 582 22.24 -5.12 36.88
CA LYS A 582 23.46 -4.34 36.64
C LYS A 582 24.63 -5.26 36.35
N ILE A 583 25.26 -5.11 35.19
CA ILE A 583 26.46 -5.90 34.85
C ILE A 583 27.66 -5.60 35.75
N THR A 584 27.68 -4.42 36.38
CA THR A 584 28.69 -4.04 37.40
C THR A 584 28.61 -4.88 38.66
N SER A 585 27.53 -5.63 38.87
CA SER A 585 27.40 -6.55 39.99
C SER A 585 28.22 -7.83 39.80
N PHE A 586 28.66 -8.15 38.58
CA PHE A 586 29.48 -9.33 38.33
C PHE A 586 30.90 -9.16 38.89
N LYS A 587 31.40 -10.22 39.54
CA LYS A 587 32.76 -10.26 40.12
C LYS A 587 33.88 -10.11 39.08
N ASP A 588 33.60 -10.45 37.84
CA ASP A 588 34.51 -10.37 36.70
C ASP A 588 34.08 -9.30 35.68
N TYR A 589 33.32 -8.29 36.11
CA TYR A 589 32.91 -7.15 35.28
C TYR A 589 34.09 -6.52 34.52
N ASP A 590 35.25 -6.41 35.17
CA ASP A 590 36.47 -5.81 34.62
C ASP A 590 37.02 -6.59 33.41
N LYS A 591 36.65 -7.88 33.30
CA LYS A 591 37.02 -8.74 32.17
C LYS A 591 36.07 -8.59 30.98
N ILE A 592 34.91 -7.95 31.16
CA ILE A 592 33.99 -7.65 30.06
C ILE A 592 34.60 -6.49 29.27
N GLY A 593 34.96 -6.78 28.01
CA GLY A 593 35.63 -5.82 27.14
C GLY A 593 34.82 -4.54 26.99
N ALA A 594 35.48 -3.38 26.92
CA ALA A 594 34.80 -2.09 26.85
C ALA A 594 33.79 -2.02 25.68
N ALA A 595 34.14 -2.60 24.54
CA ALA A 595 33.25 -2.70 23.37
C ALA A 595 32.07 -3.66 23.56
N SER A 596 32.16 -4.64 24.46
CA SER A 596 31.11 -5.62 24.74
C SER A 596 30.12 -5.13 25.80
N ARG A 597 30.50 -4.18 26.66
CA ARG A 597 29.74 -3.82 27.88
C ARG A 597 28.29 -3.43 27.60
N THR A 598 28.03 -2.59 26.61
CA THR A 598 26.65 -2.16 26.25
C THR A 598 25.83 -3.33 25.72
N HIS A 599 26.45 -4.24 24.96
CA HIS A 599 25.81 -5.42 24.43
C HIS A 599 25.50 -6.44 25.54
N VAL A 600 26.47 -6.71 26.42
CA VAL A 600 26.30 -7.58 27.59
C VAL A 600 25.23 -7.04 28.53
N ASP A 601 25.21 -5.73 28.79
CA ASP A 601 24.15 -5.08 29.57
C ASP A 601 22.77 -5.32 28.95
N LYS A 602 22.62 -5.11 27.64
CA LYS A 602 21.35 -5.30 26.94
C LYS A 602 20.84 -6.74 27.04
N VAL A 603 21.68 -7.73 26.71
CA VAL A 603 21.25 -9.14 26.73
C VAL A 603 21.05 -9.68 28.14
N TYR A 604 21.78 -9.15 29.13
CA TYR A 604 21.61 -9.53 30.54
C TYR A 604 20.28 -8.98 31.10
N LYS A 605 19.98 -7.71 30.83
CA LYS A 605 18.69 -7.09 31.18
C LYS A 605 17.53 -7.76 30.47
N ALA A 606 17.71 -8.18 29.22
CA ALA A 606 16.70 -8.93 28.48
C ALA A 606 16.51 -10.38 28.97
N GLY A 607 17.44 -10.91 29.79
CA GLY A 607 17.39 -12.28 30.28
C GLY A 607 17.70 -13.35 29.24
N TYR A 608 18.34 -12.98 28.12
CA TYR A 608 18.74 -13.94 27.08
C TYR A 608 20.09 -14.60 27.39
N LEU A 609 20.97 -13.88 28.08
CA LEU A 609 22.26 -14.39 28.52
C LEU A 609 22.54 -13.95 29.97
N ASP A 610 22.35 -14.89 30.90
CA ASP A 610 22.60 -14.66 32.33
C ASP A 610 24.06 -14.95 32.72
N GLY A 611 24.44 -14.44 33.90
CA GLY A 611 25.65 -14.86 34.60
C GLY A 611 25.50 -16.21 35.30
N TYR A 612 26.59 -16.67 35.88
CA TYR A 612 26.68 -17.90 36.65
C TYR A 612 26.29 -17.66 38.12
N THR A 613 25.96 -18.75 38.82
CA THR A 613 25.56 -18.74 40.24
C THR A 613 26.63 -18.22 41.19
N ASP A 614 27.90 -18.24 40.77
CA ASP A 614 29.03 -17.67 41.50
C ASP A 614 29.17 -16.14 41.35
N ASN A 615 28.20 -15.51 40.68
CA ASN A 615 28.15 -14.09 40.33
C ASN A 615 29.25 -13.64 39.35
N THR A 616 29.63 -14.52 38.42
CA THR A 616 30.51 -14.20 37.27
C THR A 616 29.76 -14.21 35.95
N PHE A 617 30.19 -13.44 34.96
CA PHE A 617 29.68 -13.47 33.60
C PHE A 617 30.47 -14.41 32.69
N ARG A 618 31.79 -14.53 32.92
CA ARG A 618 32.77 -15.32 32.13
C ARG A 618 32.81 -14.89 30.65
N PRO A 619 33.19 -13.65 30.35
CA PRO A 619 33.12 -13.07 29.00
C PRO A 619 33.96 -13.82 27.95
N LEU A 620 35.10 -14.36 28.36
CA LEU A 620 36.04 -15.09 27.50
C LEU A 620 35.80 -16.60 27.45
N ALA A 621 34.82 -17.12 28.20
CA ALA A 621 34.49 -18.54 28.12
C ALA A 621 33.67 -18.82 26.86
N ASP A 622 33.92 -19.97 26.24
CA ASP A 622 33.21 -20.39 25.04
C ASP A 622 31.79 -20.86 25.35
N ALA A 623 30.88 -20.62 24.40
CA ALA A 623 29.50 -21.08 24.49
C ALA A 623 29.37 -22.49 23.93
N ASN A 624 28.77 -23.39 24.71
CA ASN A 624 28.40 -24.72 24.21
C ASN A 624 27.02 -24.72 23.53
N ARG A 625 26.69 -25.83 22.87
CA ARG A 625 25.45 -25.98 22.10
C ARG A 625 24.18 -25.90 22.96
N ALA A 626 24.20 -26.41 24.19
CA ALA A 626 23.09 -26.31 25.13
C ALA A 626 22.82 -24.85 25.55
N GLN A 627 23.87 -24.11 25.91
CA GLN A 627 23.78 -22.69 26.24
C GLN A 627 23.29 -21.88 25.04
N THR A 628 23.83 -22.17 23.85
CA THR A 628 23.44 -21.52 22.60
C THR A 628 21.96 -21.74 22.28
N ALA A 629 21.46 -22.98 22.45
CA ALA A 629 20.05 -23.29 22.27
C ALA A 629 19.17 -22.49 23.24
N LYS A 630 19.53 -22.40 24.53
CA LYS A 630 18.78 -21.59 25.51
C LYS A 630 18.75 -20.11 25.13
N ILE A 631 19.90 -19.53 24.77
CA ILE A 631 20.02 -18.11 24.40
C ILE A 631 19.09 -17.79 23.22
N LEU A 632 19.16 -18.59 22.16
CA LEU A 632 18.35 -18.40 20.96
C LEU A 632 16.88 -18.66 21.22
N TYR A 633 16.54 -19.69 21.99
CA TYR A 633 15.16 -19.98 22.34
C TYR A 633 14.52 -18.78 23.06
N ASN A 634 15.16 -18.29 24.12
CA ASN A 634 14.65 -17.17 24.91
C ASN A 634 14.50 -15.91 24.05
N PHE A 635 15.50 -15.61 23.21
CA PHE A 635 15.43 -14.47 22.32
C PHE A 635 14.27 -14.61 21.32
N LEU A 636 14.24 -15.68 20.54
CA LEU A 636 13.24 -15.88 19.48
C LEU A 636 11.80 -16.00 20.03
N GLN A 637 11.64 -16.65 21.19
CA GLN A 637 10.35 -16.72 21.87
C GLN A 637 9.88 -15.33 22.29
N SER A 638 10.77 -14.53 22.88
CA SER A 638 10.40 -13.20 23.38
C SER A 638 9.91 -12.24 22.28
N ILE A 639 10.40 -12.41 21.05
CA ILE A 639 9.96 -11.63 19.88
C ILE A 639 8.86 -12.34 19.06
N LYS A 640 8.31 -13.44 19.58
CA LYS A 640 7.25 -14.26 18.96
C LYS A 640 7.63 -14.83 17.59
N PHE A 641 8.90 -15.18 17.37
CA PHE A 641 9.35 -15.91 16.17
C PHE A 641 9.16 -17.43 16.32
N ILE A 642 9.06 -17.90 17.56
CA ILE A 642 8.70 -19.27 17.97
C ILE A 642 7.84 -19.21 19.24
N ASN A 643 7.15 -20.31 19.57
CA ASN A 643 6.33 -20.44 20.78
C ASN A 643 7.12 -20.80 22.05
#